data_AF-A0A1B6QDU8-F1
#
_entry.id   AF-A0A1B6QDU8-F1
#
_cell.length_a   1.000
_cell.length_b   1.000
_cell.length_c   1.000
_cell.angle_alpha   90.00
_cell.angle_beta   90.00
_cell.angle_gamma   90.00
#
_symmetry.space_group_name_H-M   'P 1'
#
loop_
_entity.id
_entity.type
_entity.pdbx_description
1 polymer ?
#
loop_
_entity_poly.entity_id
_entity_poly.type
_entity_poly.pdbx_seq_one_letter_code
_entity_poly.pdbx_strand_id
1 'polypeptide(L)'
;MTVRAAAVLVAAAALALLLPGWAAAEWTLTKKGSVVTYDARSLLIDGKRDLFFSGAIHYPRSPPEVWPKLLDRAKEGGLNTIETYIFWNAHEPEPGKYNFEGRLDLVKFLKMIQEHGMYAIVRIGPFIQAEWNHGGLPYWLREIDHIIFRANNDPYKKEMEKWTRFVVQKLKDAELFASQGGPVILTQIENEYGNIKKDHKIEGDKYLEWAAQMALSTQTGVPWIMCKQSSAPGEVIPTCNGRHCGDTWTLRDKNKPMLWTENWTQQFRAYGDQLAMRSAEDIAYAVLRFFAKGGSMVNYYMYHGGTNFGRTSASYVLTGYYDEAPLDEYGMYKEPKFGHLRDLHNVIRSYQKAFLSGKHSSEILGHGYEAQIFELPEENLCLSFLSNNNTGEDGTVIFRGVKHYVPSRSVSILAGCKDVVYNTKRVFVQHSERSYHTSEVTSKNNQWEMYSEMVPKYKDTKIRTKEPLEQYNQTKDASDYLWYTTSFRLESDDLPFRGDIRPVLQVKSSAHSMIGFANDAFVGSARGNKQVKGFMFEKPVDLKAGVNHVVLLSSTMGMKDSGGELAEVKGGIQECLIQGLNTGTLDLQVNGWGHKAALEGEDKEIYSEKGVGKVQWKPAENDRAATWYKRYFDEPDGDDPIVLDMSSMSKGMIFVNGEGIGRYWVSFRTLAGTPSQAVYHIPRPFLKPKDNLLVVFEEEMGKPDGILVQTVTRDDICLLISEHNPGQIKTWDTDGVKIKLIAEDHSVRGTLMCPPEKIIQEVVFASFGNPDGMCGNFTVGTCHTPNAKQIVEKECLGKPSCMLPVDHTVYGADINCQSTTGTLGVQVRCRGGKKGA
;
A
#
# COMPACT_ATOMS: atom_id res chain seq x y z
N MET A 1 24.62 11.04 -76.03
CA MET A 1 24.84 9.75 -75.33
C MET A 1 25.00 10.07 -73.85
N THR A 2 23.90 10.00 -73.11
CA THR A 2 23.56 8.91 -72.16
C THR A 2 24.24 9.10 -70.80
N VAL A 3 23.53 9.57 -69.76
CA VAL A 3 22.76 8.81 -68.72
C VAL A 3 23.47 9.11 -67.39
N ARG A 4 22.89 9.93 -66.49
CA ARG A 4 22.04 9.54 -65.32
C ARG A 4 22.78 8.61 -64.34
N ALA A 5 22.70 8.68 -63.02
CA ALA A 5 21.96 9.51 -62.07
C ALA A 5 22.46 9.14 -60.65
N ALA A 6 22.03 9.95 -59.68
CA ALA A 6 21.89 9.63 -58.25
C ALA A 6 23.15 9.66 -57.36
N ALA A 7 23.50 10.87 -56.92
CA ALA A 7 24.26 11.10 -55.68
C ALA A 7 23.67 12.31 -54.93
N VAL A 8 22.40 12.25 -54.55
CA VAL A 8 21.77 13.17 -53.57
C VAL A 8 20.63 12.41 -52.88
N LEU A 9 20.80 12.08 -51.60
CA LEU A 9 19.80 11.71 -50.57
C LEU A 9 20.34 10.62 -49.62
N VAL A 10 21.39 10.93 -48.85
CA VAL A 10 21.70 10.23 -47.60
C VAL A 10 22.13 11.27 -46.57
N ALA A 11 21.17 12.05 -46.07
CA ALA A 11 21.37 12.97 -44.94
C ALA A 11 20.01 13.41 -44.35
N ALA A 12 19.13 12.45 -44.02
CA ALA A 12 17.88 12.74 -43.32
C ALA A 12 17.30 11.48 -42.65
N ALA A 13 18.08 10.78 -41.84
CA ALA A 13 17.57 9.66 -41.02
C ALA A 13 18.52 9.36 -39.84
N ALA A 14 18.81 10.37 -39.02
CA ALA A 14 19.48 10.17 -37.73
C ALA A 14 19.23 11.36 -36.79
N LEU A 15 17.97 11.80 -36.64
CA LEU A 15 17.56 12.41 -35.38
C LEU A 15 17.15 11.27 -34.47
N ALA A 16 18.15 10.75 -33.74
CA ALA A 16 17.89 10.00 -32.53
C ALA A 16 16.95 10.84 -31.66
N LEU A 17 15.79 10.27 -31.34
CA LEU A 17 14.95 10.66 -30.23
C LEU A 17 15.77 10.48 -28.94
N LEU A 18 16.71 11.38 -28.72
CA LEU A 18 17.22 11.67 -27.39
C LEU A 18 16.03 12.25 -26.65
N LEU A 19 15.39 11.42 -25.84
CA LEU A 19 14.52 11.90 -24.77
C LEU A 19 15.30 13.02 -24.06
N PRO A 20 14.78 14.27 -24.01
CA PRO A 20 15.48 15.33 -23.33
C PRO A 20 15.70 14.89 -21.88
N GLY A 21 16.97 14.80 -21.50
CA GLY A 21 17.37 14.55 -20.13
C GLY A 21 16.68 15.57 -19.25
N TRP A 22 15.97 15.08 -18.24
CA TRP A 22 15.26 15.90 -17.29
C TRP A 22 16.31 16.76 -16.58
N ALA A 23 16.39 18.05 -16.90
CA ALA A 23 17.06 19.00 -16.02
C ALA A 23 16.20 19.06 -14.76
N ALA A 24 16.47 18.16 -13.81
CA ALA A 24 15.84 18.18 -12.51
C ALA A 24 16.05 19.59 -11.93
N ALA A 25 14.96 20.25 -11.53
CA ALA A 25 15.09 21.46 -10.75
C ALA A 25 15.95 21.12 -9.52
N GLU A 26 17.18 21.61 -9.47
CA GLU A 26 18.08 21.36 -8.33
C GLU A 26 17.49 22.04 -7.10
N TRP A 27 16.84 21.29 -6.22
CA TRP A 27 16.49 21.78 -4.89
C TRP A 27 17.75 21.82 -4.02
N THR A 28 17.83 22.82 -3.14
CA THR A 28 19.02 23.04 -2.31
C THR A 28 19.06 21.99 -1.21
N LEU A 29 19.83 20.92 -1.42
CA LEU A 29 20.03 19.88 -0.41
C LEU A 29 20.55 20.47 0.90
N THR A 30 20.25 19.78 1.99
CA THR A 30 20.73 20.13 3.32
C THR A 30 22.26 20.02 3.37
N LYS A 31 22.86 20.88 4.17
CA LYS A 31 24.28 20.89 4.50
C LYS A 31 24.43 21.03 6.00
N LYS A 32 25.62 20.76 6.52
CA LYS A 32 25.89 20.95 7.95
C LYS A 32 25.59 22.39 8.35
N GLY A 33 24.74 22.56 9.37
CA GLY A 33 24.23 23.86 9.80
C GLY A 33 23.00 24.35 9.05
N SER A 34 22.38 23.54 8.19
CA SER A 34 21.12 23.92 7.55
C SER A 34 20.03 24.19 8.58
N VAL A 35 19.25 25.24 8.36
CA VAL A 35 18.18 25.67 9.26
C VAL A 35 16.85 25.35 8.62
N VAL A 36 16.05 24.51 9.30
CA VAL A 36 14.68 24.19 8.89
C VAL A 36 13.70 24.92 9.80
N THR A 37 12.95 25.85 9.24
CA THR A 37 11.90 26.61 9.93
C THR A 37 10.61 26.61 9.10
N TYR A 38 9.63 27.41 9.49
CA TYR A 38 8.38 27.55 8.76
C TYR A 38 7.77 28.94 8.95
N ASP A 39 6.87 29.30 8.05
CA ASP A 39 5.95 30.42 8.21
C ASP A 39 4.53 30.00 7.80
N ALA A 40 3.61 30.96 7.70
CA ALA A 40 2.21 30.70 7.30
C ALA A 40 2.06 30.02 5.92
N ARG A 41 3.08 30.06 5.06
CA ARG A 41 3.01 29.62 3.66
C ARG A 41 3.63 28.25 3.45
N SER A 42 4.84 28.00 3.96
CA SER A 42 5.56 26.74 3.77
C SER A 42 6.62 26.50 4.84
N LEU A 43 7.26 25.34 4.78
CA LEU A 43 8.56 25.16 5.41
C LEU A 43 9.61 26.02 4.68
N LEU A 44 10.66 26.40 5.40
CA LEU A 44 11.82 27.09 4.87
C LEU A 44 13.07 26.25 5.12
N ILE A 45 13.87 26.03 4.09
CA ILE A 45 15.21 25.45 4.18
C ILE A 45 16.21 26.56 3.92
N ASP A 46 17.07 26.87 4.90
CA ASP A 46 18.05 27.96 4.83
C ASP A 46 17.42 29.31 4.42
N GLY A 47 16.24 29.59 4.97
CA GLY A 47 15.49 30.83 4.73
C GLY A 47 14.73 30.88 3.39
N LYS A 48 14.72 29.80 2.61
CA LYS A 48 13.99 29.71 1.34
C LYS A 48 12.76 28.83 1.46
N ARG A 49 11.60 29.36 1.07
CA ARG A 49 10.36 28.59 0.90
C ARG A 49 10.49 27.58 -0.23
N ASP A 50 9.86 26.43 -0.08
CA ASP A 50 9.82 25.39 -1.11
C ASP A 50 8.46 24.64 -1.10
N LEU A 51 8.24 23.81 -2.12
CA LEU A 51 7.12 22.88 -2.23
C LEU A 51 7.60 21.45 -2.00
N PHE A 52 6.84 20.72 -1.19
CA PHE A 52 7.22 19.37 -0.77
C PHE A 52 6.21 18.37 -1.30
N PHE A 53 6.60 17.66 -2.36
CA PHE A 53 5.87 16.49 -2.85
C PHE A 53 6.52 15.27 -2.20
N SER A 54 5.81 14.71 -1.23
CA SER A 54 6.27 13.61 -0.40
C SER A 54 5.53 12.32 -0.74
N GLY A 55 6.18 11.18 -0.54
CA GLY A 55 5.56 9.86 -0.66
C GLY A 55 5.95 8.95 0.48
N ALA A 56 4.96 8.26 1.08
CA ALA A 56 5.23 7.29 2.11
C ALA A 56 5.80 6.00 1.49
N ILE A 57 6.98 5.60 1.97
CA ILE A 57 7.66 4.33 1.66
C ILE A 57 8.16 3.76 2.99
N HIS A 58 7.55 2.67 3.44
CA HIS A 58 7.93 2.04 4.71
C HIS A 58 9.04 1.02 4.50
N TYR A 59 10.24 1.33 5.02
CA TYR A 59 11.43 0.51 4.82
C TYR A 59 11.24 -0.98 5.19
N PRO A 60 10.48 -1.40 6.23
CA PRO A 60 10.33 -2.83 6.52
C PRO A 60 9.39 -3.58 5.57
N ARG A 61 8.66 -2.86 4.71
CA ARG A 61 7.73 -3.46 3.74
C ARG A 61 8.36 -3.75 2.38
N SER A 62 9.67 -3.54 2.25
CA SER A 62 10.46 -3.92 1.08
C SER A 62 11.88 -4.30 1.53
N PRO A 63 12.57 -5.22 0.85
CA PRO A 63 13.95 -5.56 1.20
C PRO A 63 14.92 -4.43 0.79
N PRO A 64 16.08 -4.29 1.48
CA PRO A 64 17.05 -3.21 1.23
C PRO A 64 17.53 -3.09 -0.21
N GLU A 65 17.61 -4.19 -0.94
CA GLU A 65 18.06 -4.26 -2.33
C GLU A 65 17.06 -3.60 -3.29
N VAL A 66 15.80 -3.45 -2.88
CA VAL A 66 14.72 -2.84 -3.68
C VAL A 66 14.60 -1.34 -3.39
N TRP A 67 15.07 -0.85 -2.25
CA TRP A 67 14.96 0.57 -1.87
C TRP A 67 15.52 1.56 -2.91
N PRO A 68 16.72 1.37 -3.52
CA PRO A 68 17.25 2.33 -4.50
C PRO A 68 16.27 2.52 -5.67
N LYS A 69 15.77 1.42 -6.23
CA LYS A 69 14.82 1.42 -7.34
C LYS A 69 13.49 2.11 -6.98
N LEU A 70 13.04 1.98 -5.74
CA LEU A 70 11.84 2.70 -5.27
C LEU A 70 12.08 4.21 -5.15
N LEU A 71 13.27 4.61 -4.67
CA LEU A 71 13.66 6.02 -4.53
C LEU A 71 13.87 6.69 -5.88
N ASP A 72 14.54 6.02 -6.82
CA ASP A 72 14.67 6.48 -8.21
C ASP A 72 13.29 6.76 -8.82
N ARG A 73 12.37 5.80 -8.71
CA ARG A 73 11.00 5.93 -9.20
C ARG A 73 10.21 7.02 -8.51
N ALA A 74 10.36 7.19 -7.20
CA ALA A 74 9.75 8.29 -6.46
C ALA A 74 10.24 9.65 -6.97
N LYS A 75 11.54 9.78 -7.20
CA LYS A 75 12.15 11.00 -7.76
C LYS A 75 11.71 11.26 -9.20
N GLU A 76 11.68 10.24 -10.05
CA GLU A 76 11.11 10.29 -11.40
C GLU A 76 9.63 10.72 -11.38
N GLY A 77 8.89 10.29 -10.35
CA GLY A 77 7.51 10.71 -10.09
C GLY A 77 7.36 12.16 -9.61
N GLY A 78 8.45 12.93 -9.53
CA GLY A 78 8.46 14.34 -9.12
C GLY A 78 8.55 14.56 -7.61
N LEU A 79 8.68 13.50 -6.80
CA LEU A 79 8.86 13.65 -5.35
C LEU A 79 10.25 14.22 -5.04
N ASN A 80 10.31 15.07 -4.01
CA ASN A 80 11.57 15.54 -3.41
C ASN A 80 11.72 15.11 -1.94
N THR A 81 10.71 14.45 -1.39
CA THR A 81 10.67 14.03 0.01
C THR A 81 10.12 12.62 0.14
N ILE A 82 10.66 11.82 1.06
CA ILE A 82 10.14 10.50 1.43
C ILE A 82 9.66 10.54 2.88
N GLU A 83 8.50 9.96 3.14
CA GLU A 83 7.97 9.81 4.50
C GLU A 83 8.06 8.35 4.95
N THR A 84 8.43 8.11 6.20
CA THR A 84 8.31 6.78 6.81
C THR A 84 7.99 6.86 8.30
N TYR A 85 7.21 5.90 8.78
CA TYR A 85 7.10 5.60 10.20
C TYR A 85 8.34 4.89 10.75
N ILE A 86 8.45 4.81 12.08
CA ILE A 86 9.36 3.88 12.77
C ILE A 86 8.55 2.81 13.52
N PHE A 87 8.93 1.54 13.34
CA PHE A 87 8.15 0.38 13.78
C PHE A 87 8.71 -0.19 15.09
N TRP A 88 8.33 0.40 16.24
CA TRP A 88 8.94 0.08 17.54
C TRP A 88 8.91 -1.41 17.89
N ASN A 89 7.77 -2.10 17.70
CA ASN A 89 7.65 -3.54 17.94
C ASN A 89 8.66 -4.40 17.15
N ALA A 90 9.04 -3.98 15.95
CA ALA A 90 10.04 -4.67 15.14
C ALA A 90 11.48 -4.32 15.57
N HIS A 91 11.70 -3.08 16.00
CA HIS A 91 13.01 -2.61 16.46
C HIS A 91 13.34 -2.98 17.89
N GLU A 92 12.38 -3.23 18.77
CA GLU A 92 12.60 -3.66 20.16
C GLU A 92 11.67 -4.86 20.48
N PRO A 93 11.89 -6.03 19.85
CA PRO A 93 11.05 -7.22 20.06
C PRO A 93 11.08 -7.70 21.51
N GLU A 94 12.17 -7.45 22.22
CA GLU A 94 12.31 -7.67 23.66
C GLU A 94 12.84 -6.39 24.33
N PRO A 95 12.50 -6.12 25.61
CA PRO A 95 12.95 -4.92 26.31
C PRO A 95 14.47 -4.75 26.27
N GLY A 96 14.94 -3.64 25.72
CA GLY A 96 16.36 -3.28 25.59
C GLY A 96 17.15 -4.03 24.51
N LYS A 97 16.53 -4.95 23.76
CA LYS A 97 17.18 -5.64 22.63
C LYS A 97 16.75 -5.02 21.33
N TYR A 98 17.63 -4.20 20.75
CA TYR A 98 17.31 -3.45 19.54
C TYR A 98 17.75 -4.18 18.25
N ASN A 99 16.91 -4.13 17.22
CA ASN A 99 17.22 -4.64 15.87
C ASN A 99 17.13 -3.51 14.83
N PHE A 100 18.23 -3.24 14.14
CA PHE A 100 18.33 -2.30 13.03
C PHE A 100 19.09 -2.91 11.83
N GLU A 101 18.93 -4.22 11.63
CA GLU A 101 19.60 -4.97 10.57
C GLU A 101 18.64 -5.27 9.41
N GLY A 102 19.20 -5.58 8.24
CA GLY A 102 18.43 -5.97 7.05
C GLY A 102 17.37 -4.93 6.68
N ARG A 103 16.12 -5.37 6.51
CA ARG A 103 14.98 -4.48 6.21
C ARG A 103 14.57 -3.56 7.36
N LEU A 104 15.18 -3.69 8.55
CA LEU A 104 15.01 -2.78 9.68
C LEU A 104 16.15 -1.78 9.81
N ASP A 105 17.08 -1.71 8.85
CA ASP A 105 18.15 -0.71 8.86
C ASP A 105 17.63 0.68 8.44
N LEU A 106 16.98 1.35 9.39
CA LEU A 106 16.47 2.72 9.25
C LEU A 106 17.58 3.71 8.86
N VAL A 107 18.79 3.56 9.43
CA VAL A 107 19.90 4.48 9.17
C VAL A 107 20.35 4.36 7.73
N LYS A 108 20.51 3.12 7.22
CA LYS A 108 20.83 2.88 5.80
C LYS A 108 19.74 3.42 4.89
N PHE A 109 18.46 3.20 5.21
CA PHE A 109 17.36 3.73 4.40
C PHE A 109 17.38 5.27 4.31
N LEU A 110 17.58 5.96 5.44
CA LEU A 110 17.65 7.42 5.46
C LEU A 110 18.90 7.95 4.74
N LYS A 111 20.07 7.30 4.90
CA LYS A 111 21.27 7.66 4.12
C LYS A 111 21.04 7.48 2.62
N MET A 112 20.32 6.43 2.23
CA MET A 112 20.00 6.20 0.82
C MET A 112 19.08 7.29 0.26
N ILE A 113 18.10 7.76 1.03
CA ILE A 113 17.28 8.94 0.67
C ILE A 113 18.18 10.16 0.42
N GLN A 114 19.19 10.38 1.28
CA GLN A 114 20.16 11.47 1.12
C GLN A 114 21.02 11.30 -0.14
N GLU A 115 21.52 10.10 -0.42
CA GLU A 115 22.31 9.77 -1.61
C GLU A 115 21.52 10.00 -2.92
N HIS A 116 20.21 9.78 -2.89
CA HIS A 116 19.31 10.08 -4.01
C HIS A 116 18.94 11.57 -4.09
N GLY A 117 19.50 12.40 -3.20
CA GLY A 117 19.26 13.83 -3.15
C GLY A 117 17.82 14.16 -2.81
N MET A 118 17.23 13.49 -1.83
CA MET A 118 15.85 13.73 -1.37
C MET A 118 15.84 14.05 0.12
N TYR A 119 14.78 14.71 0.58
CA TYR A 119 14.52 14.92 2.01
C TYR A 119 13.76 13.75 2.63
N ALA A 120 13.73 13.70 3.96
CA ALA A 120 12.98 12.73 4.73
C ALA A 120 12.03 13.39 5.76
N ILE A 121 10.84 12.81 5.90
CA ILE A 121 9.92 13.04 7.02
C ILE A 121 9.92 11.75 7.85
N VAL A 122 10.36 11.84 9.10
CA VAL A 122 10.45 10.67 9.99
C VAL A 122 9.34 10.73 11.04
N ARG A 123 8.37 9.83 10.92
CA ARG A 123 7.24 9.75 11.83
C ARG A 123 7.55 8.75 12.94
N ILE A 124 8.10 9.25 14.03
CA ILE A 124 8.68 8.44 15.12
C ILE A 124 7.61 7.66 15.89
N GLY A 125 6.39 8.20 16.01
CA GLY A 125 5.31 7.57 16.78
C GLY A 125 5.43 7.89 18.28
N PRO A 126 5.50 6.91 19.20
CA PRO A 126 5.71 5.48 18.94
C PRO A 126 4.47 4.72 18.47
N PHE A 127 3.27 5.20 18.81
CA PHE A 127 2.06 4.67 18.18
C PHE A 127 1.99 5.24 16.76
N ILE A 128 1.91 4.36 15.77
CA ILE A 128 1.91 4.72 14.34
C ILE A 128 0.64 4.29 13.61
N GLN A 129 -0.20 3.45 14.21
CA GLN A 129 -1.29 2.73 13.53
C GLN A 129 -0.74 1.94 12.33
N ALA A 130 -0.63 2.58 11.16
CA ALA A 130 -0.03 2.08 9.92
C ALA A 130 -0.60 0.75 9.39
N GLU A 131 -1.78 0.35 9.88
CA GLU A 131 -2.33 -1.01 9.76
C GLU A 131 -1.33 -2.10 10.18
N TRP A 132 -0.44 -1.70 11.10
CA TRP A 132 0.67 -2.49 11.57
C TRP A 132 0.32 -3.15 12.90
N ASN A 133 0.91 -4.31 13.16
CA ASN A 133 0.66 -5.11 14.35
C ASN A 133 0.78 -4.25 15.61
N HIS A 134 -0.28 -4.24 16.41
CA HIS A 134 -0.38 -3.47 17.65
C HIS A 134 -0.16 -1.95 17.50
N GLY A 135 -0.34 -1.40 16.29
CA GLY A 135 -0.09 0.00 15.98
C GLY A 135 1.38 0.41 16.13
N GLY A 136 2.29 -0.57 16.04
CA GLY A 136 3.73 -0.40 16.23
C GLY A 136 4.23 -0.60 17.67
N LEU A 137 3.35 -0.83 18.64
CA LEU A 137 3.72 -0.99 20.05
C LEU A 137 4.19 -2.44 20.35
N PRO A 138 5.37 -2.65 20.95
CA PRO A 138 5.83 -3.99 21.33
C PRO A 138 4.84 -4.70 22.27
N TYR A 139 4.68 -6.02 22.12
CA TYR A 139 3.79 -6.81 23.00
C TYR A 139 4.18 -6.67 24.48
N TRP A 140 5.49 -6.70 24.79
CA TRP A 140 6.00 -6.68 26.16
C TRP A 140 5.56 -5.46 26.97
N LEU A 141 5.16 -4.36 26.31
CA LEU A 141 4.56 -3.21 27.01
C LEU A 141 3.31 -3.62 27.80
N ARG A 142 2.52 -4.59 27.33
CA ARG A 142 1.32 -5.09 28.03
C ARG A 142 1.63 -5.81 29.33
N GLU A 143 2.85 -6.30 29.50
CA GLU A 143 3.28 -6.98 30.72
C GLU A 143 3.69 -5.98 31.82
N ILE A 144 3.72 -4.68 31.52
CA ILE A 144 3.97 -3.63 32.50
C ILE A 144 2.69 -3.39 33.31
N ASP A 145 2.81 -3.51 34.62
CA ASP A 145 1.69 -3.36 35.54
C ASP A 145 1.04 -1.97 35.43
N HIS A 146 -0.30 -1.95 35.47
CA HIS A 146 -1.14 -0.75 35.37
C HIS A 146 -0.87 0.18 34.17
N ILE A 147 -0.28 -0.35 33.08
CA ILE A 147 -0.04 0.45 31.88
C ILE A 147 -1.34 0.77 31.13
N ILE A 148 -1.48 2.02 30.69
CA ILE A 148 -2.56 2.43 29.79
C ILE A 148 -1.91 3.12 28.61
N PHE A 149 -2.06 2.53 27.42
CA PHE A 149 -1.43 3.06 26.22
C PHE A 149 -2.05 4.40 25.82
N ARG A 150 -1.21 5.30 25.31
CA ARG A 150 -1.61 6.60 24.74
C ARG A 150 -2.44 7.45 25.71
N ALA A 151 -2.09 7.39 26.98
CA ALA A 151 -2.76 8.11 28.05
C ALA A 151 -1.75 8.87 28.91
N ASN A 152 -2.26 9.79 29.74
CA ASN A 152 -1.47 10.42 30.79
C ASN A 152 -1.19 9.42 31.94
N ASN A 153 -0.41 8.39 31.62
CA ASN A 153 -0.11 7.24 32.47
C ASN A 153 1.42 7.14 32.59
N ASP A 154 1.93 7.16 33.82
CA ASP A 154 3.38 7.26 34.05
C ASP A 154 4.19 6.07 33.48
N PRO A 155 3.75 4.80 33.62
CA PRO A 155 4.41 3.69 32.95
C PRO A 155 4.52 3.86 31.43
N TYR A 156 3.43 4.24 30.75
CA TYR A 156 3.45 4.44 29.30
C TYR A 156 4.32 5.62 28.88
N LYS A 157 4.18 6.77 29.57
CA LYS A 157 4.99 7.98 29.30
C LYS A 157 6.48 7.69 29.40
N LYS A 158 6.89 6.94 30.44
CA LYS A 158 8.29 6.56 30.66
C LYS A 158 8.86 5.76 29.50
N GLU A 159 8.15 4.72 29.05
CA GLU A 159 8.65 3.88 27.94
C GLU A 159 8.59 4.61 26.59
N MET A 160 7.56 5.42 26.35
CA MET A 160 7.48 6.27 25.15
C MET A 160 8.63 7.29 25.10
N GLU A 161 8.95 7.95 26.22
CA GLU A 161 10.07 8.88 26.30
C GLU A 161 11.41 8.17 26.07
N LYS A 162 11.63 7.02 26.73
CA LYS A 162 12.84 6.21 26.55
C LYS A 162 13.05 5.85 25.08
N TRP A 163 12.02 5.32 24.42
CA TRP A 163 12.06 4.96 23.01
C TRP A 163 12.32 6.19 22.11
N THR A 164 11.58 7.27 22.31
CA THR A 164 11.70 8.49 21.49
C THR A 164 13.10 9.08 21.60
N ARG A 165 13.66 9.18 22.82
CA ARG A 165 15.02 9.68 23.04
C ARG A 165 16.06 8.75 22.44
N PHE A 166 15.90 7.43 22.57
CA PHE A 166 16.79 6.45 21.95
C PHE A 166 16.84 6.63 20.43
N VAL A 167 15.68 6.69 19.77
CA VAL A 167 15.60 6.88 18.31
C VAL A 167 16.20 8.23 17.89
N VAL A 168 15.83 9.33 18.56
CA VAL A 168 16.39 10.65 18.23
C VAL A 168 17.90 10.66 18.39
N GLN A 169 18.44 10.07 19.47
CA GLN A 169 19.88 9.98 19.66
C GLN A 169 20.54 9.14 18.55
N LYS A 170 19.94 8.00 18.18
CA LYS A 170 20.44 7.17 17.08
C LYS A 170 20.50 7.93 15.75
N LEU A 171 19.49 8.75 15.46
CA LEU A 171 19.47 9.62 14.28
C LEU A 171 20.50 10.76 14.36
N LYS A 172 20.71 11.33 15.56
CA LYS A 172 21.75 12.34 15.81
C LYS A 172 23.16 11.79 15.61
N ASP A 173 23.43 10.61 16.17
CA ASP A 173 24.74 9.95 16.06
C ASP A 173 25.08 9.60 14.61
N ALA A 174 24.07 9.34 13.79
CA ALA A 174 24.20 9.11 12.36
C ALA A 174 24.17 10.40 11.50
N GLU A 175 24.12 11.58 12.13
CA GLU A 175 24.05 12.91 11.49
C GLU A 175 22.88 13.07 10.50
N LEU A 176 21.72 12.46 10.79
CA LEU A 176 20.60 12.38 9.85
C LEU A 176 19.65 13.58 9.85
N PHE A 177 19.69 14.44 10.87
CA PHE A 177 18.89 15.67 10.87
C PHE A 177 19.45 16.71 9.91
N ALA A 178 18.57 17.49 9.28
CA ALA A 178 18.95 18.58 8.37
C ALA A 178 19.96 19.56 8.99
N SER A 179 19.81 19.86 10.29
CA SER A 179 20.75 20.68 11.08
C SER A 179 22.18 20.12 11.11
N GLN A 180 22.34 18.82 10.95
CA GLN A 180 23.63 18.11 10.89
C GLN A 180 24.10 17.85 9.44
N GLY A 181 23.27 18.20 8.44
CA GLY A 181 23.51 17.94 7.03
C GLY A 181 22.86 16.66 6.49
N GLY A 182 22.06 15.96 7.30
CA GLY A 182 21.28 14.80 6.88
C GLY A 182 19.96 15.16 6.20
N PRO A 183 19.18 14.18 5.71
CA PRO A 183 17.99 14.44 4.90
C PRO A 183 16.73 14.76 5.73
N VAL A 184 16.71 14.51 7.03
CA VAL A 184 15.48 14.60 7.84
C VAL A 184 15.11 16.07 8.08
N ILE A 185 14.02 16.52 7.48
CA ILE A 185 13.51 17.91 7.56
C ILE A 185 12.30 18.07 8.49
N LEU A 186 11.58 16.97 8.80
CA LEU A 186 10.46 16.97 9.72
C LEU A 186 10.43 15.69 10.55
N THR A 187 9.92 15.82 11.77
CA THR A 187 9.68 14.69 12.67
C THR A 187 8.26 14.70 13.19
N GLN A 188 7.64 13.54 13.38
CA GLN A 188 6.30 13.44 14.00
C GLN A 188 6.34 12.68 15.32
N ILE A 189 5.66 13.24 16.32
CA ILE A 189 5.35 12.58 17.59
C ILE A 189 3.86 12.18 17.61
N GLU A 190 3.55 11.01 18.17
CA GLU A 190 2.22 10.40 18.14
C GLU A 190 1.65 10.19 16.72
N ASN A 191 0.44 9.64 16.64
CA ASN A 191 -0.30 9.47 15.40
C ASN A 191 -1.82 9.56 15.59
N GLU A 192 -2.45 10.54 14.97
CA GLU A 192 -3.90 10.78 14.98
C GLU A 192 -4.56 10.80 16.38
N TYR A 193 -3.82 11.25 17.40
CA TYR A 193 -4.30 11.24 18.79
C TYR A 193 -5.59 12.05 19.02
N GLY A 194 -5.83 13.06 18.18
CA GLY A 194 -7.06 13.87 18.22
C GLY A 194 -8.35 13.06 18.06
N ASN A 195 -8.29 11.84 17.51
CA ASN A 195 -9.43 10.93 17.45
C ASN A 195 -9.73 10.25 18.79
N ILE A 196 -8.71 9.97 19.62
CA ILE A 196 -8.83 9.32 20.93
C ILE A 196 -9.12 10.34 22.04
N LYS A 197 -8.45 11.49 21.99
CA LYS A 197 -8.59 12.56 22.98
C LYS A 197 -10.05 12.98 23.22
N LYS A 198 -10.93 12.85 22.22
CA LYS A 198 -12.35 13.22 22.31
C LYS A 198 -13.06 12.54 23.48
N ASP A 199 -12.64 11.32 23.83
CA ASP A 199 -13.25 10.50 24.87
C ASP A 199 -12.61 10.74 26.25
N HIS A 200 -11.43 11.37 26.30
CA HIS A 200 -10.67 11.63 27.53
C HIS A 200 -10.07 13.05 27.55
N LYS A 201 -10.90 14.08 27.33
CA LYS A 201 -10.44 15.44 27.01
C LYS A 201 -9.35 15.98 27.95
N ILE A 202 -9.59 16.00 29.26
CA ILE A 202 -8.68 16.62 30.24
C ILE A 202 -7.33 15.87 30.32
N GLU A 203 -7.38 14.55 30.48
CA GLU A 203 -6.15 13.75 30.59
C GLU A 203 -5.43 13.63 29.24
N GLY A 204 -6.18 13.59 28.15
CA GLY A 204 -5.65 13.63 26.79
C GLY A 204 -4.99 14.97 26.46
N ASP A 205 -5.49 16.09 26.96
CA ASP A 205 -4.82 17.40 26.88
C ASP A 205 -3.47 17.39 27.62
N LYS A 206 -3.44 16.88 28.86
CA LYS A 206 -2.20 16.75 29.64
C LYS A 206 -1.16 15.85 28.96
N TYR A 207 -1.60 14.70 28.45
CA TYR A 207 -0.74 13.79 27.68
C TYR A 207 -0.20 14.45 26.42
N LEU A 208 -1.05 15.16 25.68
CA LEU A 208 -0.66 15.83 24.45
C LEU A 208 0.37 16.94 24.71
N GLU A 209 0.16 17.75 25.74
CA GLU A 209 1.09 18.78 26.18
C GLU A 209 2.44 18.16 26.57
N TRP A 210 2.41 17.09 27.38
CA TRP A 210 3.61 16.35 27.76
C TRP A 210 4.34 15.78 26.54
N ALA A 211 3.63 15.15 25.60
CA ALA A 211 4.24 14.54 24.42
C ALA A 211 4.92 15.57 23.51
N ALA A 212 4.27 16.73 23.33
CA ALA A 212 4.83 17.85 22.57
C ALA A 212 6.09 18.42 23.27
N GLN A 213 6.03 18.68 24.57
CA GLN A 213 7.17 19.18 25.34
C GLN A 213 8.34 18.18 25.37
N MET A 214 8.05 16.89 25.54
CA MET A 214 9.06 15.83 25.50
C MET A 214 9.74 15.79 24.13
N ALA A 215 8.98 15.81 23.04
CA ALA A 215 9.50 15.82 21.68
C ALA A 215 10.40 17.05 21.42
N LEU A 216 9.93 18.26 21.76
CA LEU A 216 10.70 19.50 21.63
C LEU A 216 12.01 19.46 22.47
N SER A 217 11.96 18.88 23.67
CA SER A 217 13.14 18.74 24.55
C SER A 217 14.25 17.87 23.95
N THR A 218 13.95 17.06 22.93
CA THR A 218 14.96 16.23 22.26
C THR A 218 15.88 17.05 21.35
N GLN A 219 15.55 18.31 21.04
CA GLN A 219 16.37 19.25 20.26
C GLN A 219 16.88 18.64 18.95
N THR A 220 15.97 18.14 18.11
CA THR A 220 16.29 17.58 16.78
C THR A 220 16.89 18.61 15.82
N GLY A 221 16.64 19.90 16.07
CA GLY A 221 17.04 20.99 15.18
C GLY A 221 16.19 21.11 13.92
N VAL A 222 15.05 20.40 13.86
CA VAL A 222 14.04 20.48 12.80
C VAL A 222 12.63 20.49 13.41
N PRO A 223 11.61 21.00 12.70
CA PRO A 223 10.26 21.09 13.26
C PRO A 223 9.64 19.73 13.60
N TRP A 224 8.79 19.74 14.63
CA TRP A 224 7.93 18.63 15.00
C TRP A 224 6.51 18.84 14.46
N ILE A 225 5.86 17.76 14.05
CA ILE A 225 4.49 17.76 13.53
C ILE A 225 3.61 16.79 14.33
N MET A 226 2.28 16.97 14.26
CA MET A 226 1.28 16.03 14.76
C MET A 226 0.05 15.99 13.83
N CYS A 227 -0.26 14.80 13.32
CA CYS A 227 -1.39 14.62 12.40
C CYS A 227 -2.73 14.49 13.11
N LYS A 228 -3.80 14.98 12.45
CA LYS A 228 -5.18 15.08 12.99
C LYS A 228 -5.27 15.78 14.35
N GLN A 229 -4.33 16.67 14.63
CA GLN A 229 -4.21 17.34 15.92
C GLN A 229 -4.37 18.86 15.78
N SER A 230 -5.56 19.35 15.46
CA SER A 230 -5.79 20.78 15.15
C SER A 230 -5.42 21.76 16.28
N SER A 231 -5.23 21.25 17.50
CA SER A 231 -4.76 21.97 18.68
C SER A 231 -3.37 21.51 19.14
N ALA A 232 -2.45 21.20 18.21
CA ALA A 232 -1.09 20.80 18.55
C ALA A 232 -0.40 21.90 19.41
N PRO A 233 0.20 21.56 20.57
CA PRO A 233 0.80 22.53 21.48
C PRO A 233 2.06 23.24 20.95
N GLY A 234 2.28 24.46 21.42
CA GLY A 234 3.53 25.21 21.20
C GLY A 234 3.91 25.35 19.72
N GLU A 235 5.18 25.06 19.41
CA GLU A 235 5.77 25.15 18.07
C GLU A 235 5.42 23.96 17.16
N VAL A 236 4.73 22.94 17.68
CA VAL A 236 4.41 21.72 16.92
C VAL A 236 3.38 22.02 15.81
N ILE A 237 3.67 21.59 14.58
CA ILE A 237 2.82 21.88 13.41
C ILE A 237 1.68 20.86 13.32
N PRO A 238 0.41 21.28 13.38
CA PRO A 238 -0.71 20.38 13.18
C PRO A 238 -0.91 20.07 11.70
N THR A 239 -1.04 18.78 11.35
CA THR A 239 -1.17 18.35 9.95
C THR A 239 -2.47 17.61 9.70
N CYS A 240 -2.85 17.50 8.42
CA CYS A 240 -4.04 16.79 8.00
C CYS A 240 -3.74 15.41 7.43
N ASN A 241 -4.66 14.46 7.68
CA ASN A 241 -4.75 13.17 7.01
C ASN A 241 -6.15 13.00 6.41
N GLY A 242 -6.27 12.23 5.34
CA GLY A 242 -7.54 11.89 4.69
C GLY A 242 -7.47 11.96 3.18
N ARG A 243 -8.62 11.90 2.51
CA ARG A 243 -8.70 11.98 1.04
C ARG A 243 -8.76 13.40 0.48
N HIS A 244 -9.33 14.36 1.23
CA HIS A 244 -9.63 15.71 0.71
C HIS A 244 -9.31 16.80 1.74
N CYS A 245 -8.06 16.88 2.21
CA CYS A 245 -7.67 17.85 3.25
C CYS A 245 -7.90 19.31 2.85
N GLY A 246 -7.89 19.65 1.56
CA GLY A 246 -8.29 20.98 1.09
C GLY A 246 -9.72 21.37 1.52
N ASP A 247 -10.62 20.41 1.64
CA ASP A 247 -12.04 20.64 1.95
C ASP A 247 -12.42 20.26 3.39
N THR A 248 -11.72 19.30 4.00
CA THR A 248 -12.07 18.76 5.32
C THR A 248 -11.24 19.31 6.48
N TRP A 249 -10.19 20.08 6.21
CA TRP A 249 -9.27 20.55 7.25
C TRP A 249 -9.27 22.06 7.39
N THR A 250 -9.39 22.50 8.64
CA THR A 250 -9.26 23.91 9.02
C THR A 250 -8.09 24.05 9.98
N LEU A 251 -7.03 24.71 9.51
CA LEU A 251 -5.89 25.07 10.34
C LEU A 251 -6.27 26.25 11.25
N ARG A 252 -6.15 26.06 12.57
CA ARG A 252 -6.51 27.09 13.56
C ARG A 252 -5.46 28.19 13.69
N ASP A 253 -4.19 27.79 13.73
CA ASP A 253 -3.06 28.71 13.82
C ASP A 253 -2.59 29.09 12.41
N LYS A 254 -2.93 30.30 11.98
CA LYS A 254 -2.61 30.82 10.64
C LYS A 254 -1.14 31.18 10.45
N ASN A 255 -0.31 31.12 11.49
CA ASN A 255 1.13 31.35 11.38
C ASN A 255 1.91 30.07 11.01
N LYS A 256 1.22 28.92 10.96
CA LYS A 256 1.79 27.62 10.60
C LYS A 256 1.42 27.25 9.16
N PRO A 257 2.25 26.46 8.46
CA PRO A 257 1.97 26.08 7.09
C PRO A 257 0.90 24.97 7.03
N MET A 258 0.16 24.92 5.91
CA MET A 258 -0.77 23.83 5.63
C MET A 258 0.00 22.62 5.07
N LEU A 259 0.14 21.59 5.90
CA LEU A 259 0.82 20.33 5.56
C LEU A 259 -0.16 19.14 5.59
N TRP A 260 -0.10 18.30 4.56
CA TRP A 260 -0.94 17.10 4.42
C TRP A 260 -0.05 15.86 4.49
N THR A 261 -0.01 15.20 5.65
CA THR A 261 0.87 14.06 5.95
C THR A 261 0.32 12.72 5.45
N GLU A 262 -0.98 12.59 5.19
CA GLU A 262 -1.52 11.38 4.56
C GLU A 262 -2.64 11.67 3.57
N ASN A 263 -2.28 11.78 2.30
CA ASN A 263 -3.22 11.73 1.19
C ASN A 263 -3.45 10.26 0.80
N TRP A 264 -4.55 9.68 1.27
CA TRP A 264 -4.82 8.26 1.12
C TRP A 264 -4.97 7.86 -0.36
N THR A 265 -3.98 7.19 -0.95
CA THR A 265 -3.95 6.79 -2.37
C THR A 265 -4.85 5.58 -2.68
N GLN A 266 -5.29 4.91 -1.61
CA GLN A 266 -6.21 3.79 -1.57
C GLN A 266 -6.78 3.69 -0.15
N GLN A 267 -7.84 2.91 0.05
CA GLN A 267 -8.16 2.33 1.35
C GLN A 267 -7.34 1.04 1.52
N PHE A 268 -6.68 0.82 2.66
CA PHE A 268 -6.13 -0.50 2.97
C PHE A 268 -7.22 -1.58 2.90
N ARG A 269 -6.83 -2.83 2.69
CA ARG A 269 -7.75 -3.97 2.67
C ARG A 269 -7.42 -4.95 3.78
N ALA A 270 -8.46 -5.49 4.42
CA ALA A 270 -8.38 -6.67 5.27
C ALA A 270 -8.78 -7.93 4.49
N TYR A 271 -8.45 -9.09 5.05
CA TYR A 271 -9.00 -10.35 4.55
C TYR A 271 -10.54 -10.30 4.62
N GLY A 272 -11.21 -10.59 3.50
CA GLY A 272 -12.65 -10.48 3.32
C GLY A 272 -13.15 -9.21 2.63
N ASP A 273 -12.31 -8.18 2.53
CA ASP A 273 -12.69 -6.92 1.89
C ASP A 273 -12.72 -7.04 0.37
N GLN A 274 -13.65 -6.30 -0.25
CA GLN A 274 -13.68 -6.08 -1.69
C GLN A 274 -12.50 -5.20 -2.15
N LEU A 275 -12.20 -5.25 -3.45
CA LEU A 275 -11.24 -4.31 -4.03
C LEU A 275 -11.73 -2.87 -3.85
N ALA A 276 -10.96 -2.07 -3.12
CA ALA A 276 -11.19 -0.64 -2.96
C ALA A 276 -10.10 0.13 -3.73
N MET A 277 -10.49 0.86 -4.77
CA MET A 277 -9.58 1.70 -5.55
C MET A 277 -9.88 3.19 -5.35
N ARG A 278 -8.86 4.03 -5.55
CA ARG A 278 -9.02 5.48 -5.70
C ARG A 278 -8.37 5.88 -7.01
N SER A 279 -9.10 6.61 -7.84
CA SER A 279 -8.65 6.95 -9.18
C SER A 279 -7.56 8.04 -9.15
N ALA A 280 -6.76 8.13 -10.22
CA ALA A 280 -5.71 9.13 -10.34
C ALA A 280 -6.29 10.56 -10.35
N GLU A 281 -7.44 10.72 -10.99
CA GLU A 281 -8.17 11.96 -11.17
C GLU A 281 -8.66 12.53 -9.85
N ASP A 282 -9.22 11.69 -8.96
CA ASP A 282 -9.67 12.13 -7.64
C ASP A 282 -8.51 12.52 -6.73
N ILE A 283 -7.38 11.79 -6.80
CA ILE A 283 -6.16 12.15 -6.06
C ILE A 283 -5.65 13.51 -6.56
N ALA A 284 -5.51 13.68 -7.88
CA ALA A 284 -5.05 14.94 -8.47
C ALA A 284 -6.00 16.11 -8.15
N TYR A 285 -7.31 15.88 -8.22
CA TYR A 285 -8.34 16.85 -7.82
C TYR A 285 -8.13 17.29 -6.37
N ALA A 286 -8.01 16.33 -5.45
CA ALA A 286 -7.83 16.64 -4.04
C ALA A 286 -6.52 17.40 -3.75
N VAL A 287 -5.44 17.04 -4.44
CA VAL A 287 -4.14 17.75 -4.34
C VAL A 287 -4.30 19.19 -4.84
N LEU A 288 -4.87 19.41 -6.02
CA LEU A 288 -5.04 20.77 -6.54
C LEU A 288 -5.98 21.63 -5.71
N ARG A 289 -7.07 21.05 -5.19
CA ARG A 289 -7.94 21.73 -4.21
C ARG A 289 -7.17 22.16 -2.97
N PHE A 290 -6.25 21.33 -2.48
CA PHE A 290 -5.41 21.65 -1.32
C PHE A 290 -4.39 22.75 -1.63
N PHE A 291 -3.69 22.69 -2.75
CA PHE A 291 -2.72 23.71 -3.17
C PHE A 291 -3.39 25.06 -3.48
N ALA A 292 -4.55 25.04 -4.14
CA ALA A 292 -5.33 26.25 -4.44
C ALA A 292 -5.74 27.04 -3.17
N LYS A 293 -5.84 26.35 -2.02
CA LYS A 293 -6.13 26.94 -0.70
C LYS A 293 -4.90 27.29 0.13
N GLY A 294 -3.69 27.19 -0.44
CA GLY A 294 -2.46 27.55 0.25
C GLY A 294 -1.68 26.37 0.85
N GLY A 295 -2.05 25.12 0.54
CA GLY A 295 -1.23 23.95 0.85
C GLY A 295 0.16 24.02 0.21
N SER A 296 1.19 23.55 0.92
CA SER A 296 2.59 23.57 0.43
C SER A 296 3.33 22.24 0.58
N MET A 297 2.72 21.25 1.26
CA MET A 297 3.23 19.90 1.34
C MET A 297 2.10 18.89 1.21
N VAL A 298 2.25 17.91 0.33
CA VAL A 298 1.39 16.74 0.27
C VAL A 298 2.24 15.47 0.33
N ASN A 299 1.84 14.54 1.19
CA ASN A 299 2.42 13.21 1.29
C ASN A 299 1.42 12.15 0.82
N TYR A 300 1.80 11.34 -0.17
CA TYR A 300 0.99 10.22 -0.65
C TYR A 300 1.11 9.03 0.30
N TYR A 301 0.01 8.68 0.99
CA TYR A 301 -0.05 7.53 1.87
C TYR A 301 -0.91 6.43 1.23
N MET A 302 -0.35 5.40 0.59
CA MET A 302 1.07 5.14 0.35
C MET A 302 1.51 5.60 -1.05
N TYR A 303 2.79 5.90 -1.21
CA TYR A 303 3.41 6.03 -2.54
C TYR A 303 3.90 4.68 -3.05
N HIS A 304 4.57 3.92 -2.17
CA HIS A 304 4.77 2.48 -2.29
C HIS A 304 4.32 1.81 -0.98
N GLY A 305 3.34 0.93 -1.08
CA GLY A 305 2.82 0.22 0.09
C GLY A 305 3.67 -0.99 0.50
N GLY A 306 4.08 -1.81 -0.48
CA GLY A 306 4.90 -3.00 -0.27
C GLY A 306 4.15 -4.16 0.37
N THR A 307 4.88 -5.01 1.10
CA THR A 307 4.35 -6.26 1.65
C THR A 307 4.52 -6.29 3.18
N ASN A 308 3.49 -6.72 3.89
CA ASN A 308 3.54 -7.05 5.31
C ASN A 308 4.22 -8.42 5.52
N PHE A 309 5.55 -8.44 5.47
CA PHE A 309 6.33 -9.66 5.64
C PHE A 309 6.20 -10.28 7.04
N GLY A 310 6.36 -11.59 7.11
CA GLY A 310 6.27 -12.37 8.34
C GLY A 310 4.90 -12.25 9.02
N ARG A 311 4.90 -12.36 10.36
CA ARG A 311 3.67 -12.33 11.16
C ARG A 311 3.52 -11.12 12.09
N THR A 312 4.60 -10.39 12.36
CA THR A 312 4.60 -9.24 13.29
C THR A 312 4.38 -7.89 12.61
N SER A 313 4.00 -7.90 11.32
CA SER A 313 3.79 -6.70 10.50
C SER A 313 2.33 -6.28 10.41
N ALA A 314 1.42 -7.13 9.92
CA ALA A 314 0.01 -6.76 9.72
C ALA A 314 -0.90 -7.04 10.93
N SER A 315 -1.95 -6.24 11.07
CA SER A 315 -3.12 -6.49 11.94
C SER A 315 -4.40 -6.70 11.11
N TYR A 316 -4.79 -7.96 10.86
CA TYR A 316 -5.92 -8.41 10.02
C TYR A 316 -5.90 -7.97 8.55
N VAL A 317 -5.02 -7.02 8.22
CA VAL A 317 -4.79 -6.47 6.90
C VAL A 317 -4.13 -7.52 6.01
N LEU A 318 -4.37 -7.40 4.70
CA LEU A 318 -3.75 -8.25 3.69
C LEU A 318 -2.22 -8.25 3.80
N THR A 319 -1.62 -9.31 3.29
CA THR A 319 -0.16 -9.42 3.20
C THR A 319 0.38 -8.43 2.18
N GLY A 320 -0.27 -8.26 1.03
CA GLY A 320 0.00 -7.13 0.13
C GLY A 320 -0.60 -5.84 0.69
N TYR A 321 0.22 -4.79 0.83
CA TYR A 321 -0.19 -3.51 1.39
C TYR A 321 -0.22 -2.42 0.32
N TYR A 322 -1.37 -1.78 0.12
CA TYR A 322 -1.54 -0.67 -0.83
C TYR A 322 -1.05 -0.99 -2.26
N ASP A 323 -1.48 -2.14 -2.78
CA ASP A 323 -1.09 -2.62 -4.12
C ASP A 323 -1.58 -1.70 -5.28
N GLU A 324 -2.50 -0.77 -5.02
CA GLU A 324 -2.96 0.25 -5.98
C GLU A 324 -2.31 1.63 -5.75
N ALA A 325 -1.25 1.73 -4.94
CA ALA A 325 -0.46 2.96 -4.82
C ALA A 325 0.23 3.34 -6.15
N PRO A 326 0.75 4.58 -6.31
CA PRO A 326 1.50 4.98 -7.50
C PRO A 326 2.60 4.01 -7.91
N LEU A 327 3.30 3.42 -6.93
CA LEU A 327 4.10 2.21 -7.11
C LEU A 327 3.39 1.06 -6.43
N ASP A 328 3.14 -0.01 -7.17
CA ASP A 328 2.40 -1.17 -6.65
C ASP A 328 3.19 -2.00 -5.61
N GLU A 329 2.62 -3.10 -5.11
CA GLU A 329 3.26 -3.97 -4.12
C GLU A 329 4.66 -4.44 -4.56
N TYR A 330 4.86 -4.61 -5.86
CA TYR A 330 6.11 -5.07 -6.47
C TYR A 330 7.06 -3.92 -6.84
N GLY A 331 6.64 -2.68 -6.56
CA GLY A 331 7.34 -1.46 -6.89
C GLY A 331 7.17 -1.00 -8.34
N MET A 332 6.34 -1.65 -9.16
CA MET A 332 6.12 -1.27 -10.57
C MET A 332 5.23 -0.02 -10.68
N TYR A 333 5.39 0.75 -11.76
CA TYR A 333 4.55 1.93 -12.03
C TYR A 333 3.09 1.50 -12.21
N LYS A 334 2.18 2.03 -11.37
CA LYS A 334 0.74 1.84 -11.52
C LYS A 334 0.17 2.94 -12.42
N GLU A 335 0.26 2.73 -13.72
CA GLU A 335 -0.28 3.70 -14.67
C GLU A 335 -1.80 3.63 -14.81
N PRO A 336 -2.50 4.78 -14.92
CA PRO A 336 -1.97 6.14 -15.15
C PRO A 336 -1.69 6.93 -13.84
N LYS A 337 -1.88 6.32 -12.67
CA LYS A 337 -1.80 7.02 -11.38
C LYS A 337 -0.41 7.62 -11.14
N PHE A 338 0.64 6.86 -11.44
CA PHE A 338 2.01 7.34 -11.33
C PHE A 338 2.26 8.57 -12.21
N GLY A 339 2.05 8.44 -13.52
CA GLY A 339 2.38 9.51 -14.47
C GLY A 339 1.47 10.73 -14.34
N HIS A 340 0.17 10.56 -14.03
CA HIS A 340 -0.75 11.69 -13.87
C HIS A 340 -0.34 12.59 -12.70
N LEU A 341 0.08 11.98 -11.57
CA LEU A 341 0.59 12.72 -10.42
C LEU A 341 1.98 13.32 -10.68
N ARG A 342 2.85 12.61 -11.41
CA ARG A 342 4.14 13.14 -11.85
C ARG A 342 3.99 14.43 -12.67
N ASP A 343 3.10 14.41 -13.65
CA ASP A 343 2.87 15.57 -14.52
C ASP A 343 2.27 16.73 -13.73
N LEU A 344 1.37 16.45 -12.78
CA LEU A 344 0.86 17.42 -11.81
C LEU A 344 1.98 18.09 -11.00
N HIS A 345 2.90 17.30 -10.41
CA HIS A 345 4.01 17.83 -9.62
C HIS A 345 4.90 18.76 -10.44
N ASN A 346 5.26 18.32 -11.65
CA ASN A 346 6.13 19.05 -12.56
C ASN A 346 5.52 20.40 -12.97
N VAL A 347 4.23 20.44 -13.24
CA VAL A 347 3.53 21.69 -13.58
C VAL A 347 3.55 22.66 -12.40
N ILE A 348 3.14 22.24 -11.20
CA ILE A 348 3.10 23.14 -10.03
C ILE A 348 4.51 23.66 -9.70
N ARG A 349 5.51 22.77 -9.70
CA ARG A 349 6.90 23.12 -9.38
C ARG A 349 7.45 24.19 -10.33
N SER A 350 7.08 24.13 -11.60
CA SER A 350 7.55 25.11 -12.60
C SER A 350 6.97 26.52 -12.39
N TYR A 351 5.89 26.64 -11.63
CA TYR A 351 5.31 27.92 -11.20
C TYR A 351 5.49 28.19 -9.70
N GLN A 352 6.39 27.47 -9.03
CA GLN A 352 6.55 27.55 -7.57
C GLN A 352 6.84 28.98 -7.07
N LYS A 353 7.58 29.77 -7.84
CA LYS A 353 7.92 31.15 -7.46
C LYS A 353 6.68 32.05 -7.38
N ALA A 354 5.82 32.00 -8.39
CA ALA A 354 4.54 32.70 -8.37
C ALA A 354 3.65 32.17 -7.24
N PHE A 355 3.61 30.86 -7.03
CA PHE A 355 2.78 30.25 -5.99
C PHE A 355 3.22 30.58 -4.55
N LEU A 356 4.53 30.60 -4.27
CA LEU A 356 5.10 30.78 -2.93
C LEU A 356 5.29 32.26 -2.54
N SER A 357 5.54 33.13 -3.52
CA SER A 357 5.89 34.54 -3.29
C SER A 357 4.92 35.52 -3.95
N GLY A 358 4.11 35.08 -4.91
CA GLY A 358 3.17 35.95 -5.63
C GLY A 358 1.97 36.37 -4.77
N LYS A 359 1.33 37.45 -5.20
CA LYS A 359 0.09 37.95 -4.60
C LYS A 359 -1.03 36.95 -4.90
N HIS A 360 -1.64 36.43 -3.84
CA HIS A 360 -2.79 35.55 -3.94
C HIS A 360 -4.10 36.36 -4.03
N SER A 361 -4.98 35.98 -4.96
CA SER A 361 -6.34 36.49 -5.08
C SER A 361 -7.30 35.40 -5.56
N SER A 362 -8.61 35.62 -5.41
CA SER A 362 -9.63 34.66 -5.79
C SER A 362 -10.81 35.32 -6.51
N GLU A 363 -11.43 34.61 -7.44
CA GLU A 363 -12.61 35.05 -8.18
C GLU A 363 -13.68 33.93 -8.17
N ILE A 364 -14.92 34.29 -7.86
CA ILE A 364 -16.07 33.37 -7.98
C ILE A 364 -16.62 33.54 -9.40
N LEU A 365 -16.61 32.46 -10.18
CA LEU A 365 -16.97 32.48 -11.60
C LEU A 365 -18.39 31.95 -11.86
N GLY A 366 -19.07 31.49 -10.81
CA GLY A 366 -20.41 30.92 -10.86
C GLY A 366 -20.64 29.93 -9.72
N HIS A 367 -21.81 29.31 -9.68
CA HIS A 367 -22.10 28.27 -8.68
C HIS A 367 -21.09 27.12 -8.81
N GLY A 368 -20.30 26.89 -7.77
CA GLY A 368 -19.30 25.81 -7.73
C GLY A 368 -18.06 26.06 -8.60
N TYR A 369 -17.96 27.21 -9.27
CA TYR A 369 -16.79 27.60 -10.06
C TYR A 369 -15.99 28.69 -9.36
N GLU A 370 -14.69 28.47 -9.21
CA GLU A 370 -13.78 29.44 -8.62
C GLU A 370 -12.41 29.45 -9.31
N ALA A 371 -11.77 30.61 -9.34
CA ALA A 371 -10.38 30.77 -9.71
C ALA A 371 -9.56 31.20 -8.50
N GLN A 372 -8.44 30.52 -8.25
CA GLN A 372 -7.41 30.93 -7.30
C GLN A 372 -6.18 31.37 -8.10
N ILE A 373 -5.69 32.58 -7.87
CA ILE A 373 -4.72 33.27 -8.74
C ILE A 373 -3.50 33.67 -7.93
N PHE A 374 -2.31 33.37 -8.43
CA PHE A 374 -1.02 33.70 -7.85
C PHE A 374 -0.20 34.48 -8.86
N GLU A 375 0.02 35.77 -8.59
CA GLU A 375 0.64 36.69 -9.55
C GLU A 375 1.93 37.31 -9.02
N LEU A 376 2.94 37.34 -9.88
CA LEU A 376 4.20 38.04 -9.66
C LEU A 376 4.45 38.98 -10.86
N PRO A 377 3.80 40.16 -10.89
CA PRO A 377 3.80 41.06 -12.04
C PRO A 377 5.21 41.48 -12.49
N GLU A 378 6.12 41.69 -11.54
CA GLU A 378 7.51 42.09 -11.76
C GLU A 378 8.31 41.10 -12.61
N GLU A 379 7.91 39.82 -12.63
CA GLU A 379 8.55 38.76 -13.41
C GLU A 379 7.65 38.20 -14.52
N ASN A 380 6.47 38.79 -14.71
CA ASN A 380 5.45 38.33 -15.66
C ASN A 380 5.08 36.85 -15.46
N LEU A 381 5.01 36.41 -14.19
CA LEU A 381 4.57 35.06 -13.82
C LEU A 381 3.16 35.09 -13.24
N CYS A 382 2.30 34.21 -13.76
CA CYS A 382 0.93 34.05 -13.30
C CYS A 382 0.55 32.57 -13.33
N LEU A 383 0.07 32.07 -12.21
CA LEU A 383 -0.48 30.73 -12.06
C LEU A 383 -1.91 30.85 -11.56
N SER A 384 -2.86 30.18 -12.21
CA SER A 384 -4.20 30.05 -11.66
C SER A 384 -4.73 28.62 -11.65
N PHE A 385 -5.52 28.33 -10.62
CA PHE A 385 -6.29 27.09 -10.48
C PHE A 385 -7.74 27.41 -10.72
N LEU A 386 -8.30 26.85 -11.79
CA LEU A 386 -9.70 27.00 -12.17
C LEU A 386 -10.47 25.75 -11.77
N SER A 387 -11.31 25.84 -10.74
CA SER A 387 -12.00 24.69 -10.16
C SER A 387 -13.46 24.64 -10.60
N ASN A 388 -13.94 23.43 -10.90
CA ASN A 388 -15.36 23.09 -10.95
C ASN A 388 -15.65 22.06 -9.85
N ASN A 389 -16.34 22.51 -8.80
CA ASN A 389 -16.68 21.70 -7.64
C ASN A 389 -18.04 20.98 -7.80
N ASN A 390 -18.76 21.22 -8.90
CA ASN A 390 -20.05 20.58 -9.15
C ASN A 390 -19.85 19.11 -9.54
N THR A 391 -20.73 18.25 -9.03
CA THR A 391 -20.72 16.81 -9.32
C THR A 391 -21.67 16.50 -10.47
N GLY A 392 -21.16 15.85 -11.52
CA GLY A 392 -21.97 15.41 -12.67
C GLY A 392 -22.22 16.49 -13.74
N GLU A 393 -21.86 17.74 -13.49
CA GLU A 393 -22.04 18.85 -14.43
C GLU A 393 -20.72 19.45 -14.89
N ASP A 394 -20.37 19.20 -16.15
CA ASP A 394 -19.29 19.92 -16.82
C ASP A 394 -19.76 21.34 -17.17
N GLY A 395 -18.84 22.30 -17.31
CA GLY A 395 -19.24 23.65 -17.72
C GLY A 395 -18.12 24.46 -18.35
N THR A 396 -18.52 25.59 -18.93
CA THR A 396 -17.61 26.58 -19.50
C THR A 396 -17.75 27.88 -18.74
N VAL A 397 -16.64 28.40 -18.24
CA VAL A 397 -16.58 29.69 -17.53
C VAL A 397 -15.76 30.70 -18.31
N ILE A 398 -16.03 31.99 -18.11
CA ILE A 398 -15.24 33.07 -18.68
C ILE A 398 -14.28 33.55 -17.59
N PHE A 399 -12.98 33.35 -17.79
CA PHE A 399 -11.93 33.85 -16.89
C PHE A 399 -10.99 34.74 -17.71
N ARG A 400 -10.76 35.98 -17.24
CA ARG A 400 -9.97 37.00 -17.96
C ARG A 400 -10.39 37.20 -19.43
N GLY A 401 -11.69 37.13 -19.69
CA GLY A 401 -12.27 37.29 -21.03
C GLY A 401 -12.12 36.08 -21.96
N VAL A 402 -11.52 34.98 -21.49
CA VAL A 402 -11.34 33.74 -22.27
C VAL A 402 -12.28 32.66 -21.74
N LYS A 403 -12.88 31.88 -22.65
CA LYS A 403 -13.73 30.74 -22.30
C LYS A 403 -12.86 29.54 -21.95
N HIS A 404 -13.12 28.94 -20.79
CA HIS A 404 -12.47 27.72 -20.33
C HIS A 404 -13.51 26.65 -20.03
N TYR A 405 -13.40 25.52 -20.71
CA TYR A 405 -14.15 24.33 -20.36
C TYR A 405 -13.49 23.61 -19.17
N VAL A 406 -14.27 23.29 -18.15
CA VAL A 406 -13.82 22.68 -16.90
C VAL A 406 -14.75 21.51 -16.56
N PRO A 407 -14.29 20.26 -16.70
CA PRO A 407 -15.08 19.09 -16.36
C PRO A 407 -15.59 19.12 -14.91
N SER A 408 -16.72 18.47 -14.67
CA SER A 408 -17.26 18.22 -13.33
C SER A 408 -16.23 17.64 -12.40
N ARG A 409 -16.20 18.15 -11.16
CA ARG A 409 -15.29 17.72 -10.09
C ARG A 409 -13.83 17.68 -10.58
N SER A 410 -13.37 18.78 -11.18
CA SER A 410 -12.01 18.90 -11.68
C SER A 410 -11.39 20.26 -11.39
N VAL A 411 -10.06 20.32 -11.45
CA VAL A 411 -9.30 21.58 -11.40
C VAL A 411 -8.38 21.65 -12.61
N SER A 412 -8.41 22.76 -13.32
CA SER A 412 -7.46 23.09 -14.39
C SER A 412 -6.36 24.01 -13.88
N ILE A 413 -5.11 23.75 -14.27
CA ILE A 413 -3.98 24.66 -14.07
C ILE A 413 -3.80 25.50 -15.32
N LEU A 414 -3.76 26.82 -15.17
CA LEU A 414 -3.54 27.75 -16.28
C LEU A 414 -2.16 28.42 -16.16
N ALA A 415 -1.31 28.17 -17.15
CA ALA A 415 -0.04 28.86 -17.35
C ALA A 415 -0.29 30.29 -17.82
N GLY A 416 0.43 31.26 -17.23
CA GLY A 416 0.23 32.68 -17.52
C GLY A 416 -1.19 33.14 -17.22
N CYS A 417 -1.94 32.39 -16.40
CA CYS A 417 -3.37 32.56 -16.14
C CYS A 417 -4.23 32.61 -17.41
N LYS A 418 -3.81 31.89 -18.46
CA LYS A 418 -4.49 31.83 -19.76
C LYS A 418 -4.55 30.41 -20.32
N ASP A 419 -3.42 29.74 -20.48
CA ASP A 419 -3.37 28.47 -21.23
C ASP A 419 -3.51 27.27 -20.30
N VAL A 420 -4.50 26.40 -20.56
CA VAL A 420 -4.71 25.20 -19.73
C VAL A 420 -3.59 24.19 -20.01
N VAL A 421 -2.78 23.90 -19.00
CA VAL A 421 -1.63 22.99 -19.12
C VAL A 421 -1.84 21.64 -18.45
N TYR A 422 -2.84 21.54 -17.58
CA TYR A 422 -3.20 20.32 -16.86
C TYR A 422 -4.66 20.41 -16.41
N ASN A 423 -5.39 19.29 -16.46
CA ASN A 423 -6.69 19.17 -15.80
C ASN A 423 -6.79 17.81 -15.11
N THR A 424 -7.32 17.80 -13.89
CA THR A 424 -7.31 16.59 -13.04
C THR A 424 -8.12 15.43 -13.60
N LYS A 425 -9.12 15.67 -14.46
CA LYS A 425 -9.97 14.64 -15.09
C LYS A 425 -9.53 14.29 -16.52
N ARG A 426 -8.52 14.99 -17.07
CA ARG A 426 -8.01 14.78 -18.43
C ARG A 426 -6.64 14.09 -18.35
N VAL A 427 -6.67 12.77 -18.35
CA VAL A 427 -5.47 11.92 -18.25
C VAL A 427 -4.83 11.78 -19.64
N PHE A 428 -3.55 12.11 -19.75
CA PHE A 428 -2.74 11.97 -20.99
C PHE A 428 -1.83 10.76 -20.96
N VAL A 429 -1.60 10.23 -19.76
CA VAL A 429 -0.68 9.13 -19.53
C VAL A 429 -1.35 7.84 -19.97
N GLN A 430 -0.58 6.97 -20.62
CA GLN A 430 -1.02 5.61 -20.91
C GLN A 430 -1.46 4.90 -19.62
N HIS A 431 -2.29 3.87 -19.74
CA HIS A 431 -2.66 2.97 -18.66
C HIS A 431 -1.85 1.68 -18.78
N SER A 432 -1.85 0.87 -17.72
CA SER A 432 -1.25 -0.47 -17.75
C SER A 432 -2.06 -1.48 -16.94
N GLU A 433 -2.07 -2.72 -17.39
CA GLU A 433 -2.69 -3.85 -16.69
C GLU A 433 -1.64 -4.91 -16.35
N ARG A 434 -1.80 -5.59 -15.20
CA ARG A 434 -0.88 -6.67 -14.82
C ARG A 434 -1.26 -7.97 -15.51
N SER A 435 -0.26 -8.76 -15.86
CA SER A 435 -0.42 -10.16 -16.27
C SER A 435 0.53 -11.08 -15.51
N TYR A 436 0.07 -12.30 -15.26
CA TYR A 436 0.77 -13.33 -14.50
C TYR A 436 1.16 -14.46 -15.44
N HIS A 437 2.42 -14.88 -15.40
CA HIS A 437 2.97 -15.90 -16.28
C HIS A 437 3.58 -17.03 -15.46
N THR A 438 3.06 -18.25 -15.61
CA THR A 438 3.57 -19.42 -14.88
C THR A 438 4.98 -19.76 -15.33
N SER A 439 5.89 -19.92 -14.37
CA SER A 439 7.29 -20.25 -14.67
C SER A 439 7.43 -21.73 -15.07
N GLU A 440 7.84 -21.97 -16.32
CA GLU A 440 8.13 -23.31 -16.83
C GLU A 440 9.23 -24.03 -16.03
N VAL A 441 10.23 -23.27 -15.57
CA VAL A 441 11.34 -23.80 -14.76
C VAL A 441 10.81 -24.41 -13.47
N THR A 442 9.90 -23.71 -12.79
CA THR A 442 9.33 -24.17 -11.52
C THR A 442 8.28 -25.27 -11.66
N SER A 443 7.62 -25.35 -12.83
CA SER A 443 6.57 -26.35 -13.07
C SER A 443 7.12 -27.75 -13.33
N LYS A 444 8.38 -27.88 -13.74
CA LYS A 444 9.01 -29.18 -14.05
C LYS A 444 9.21 -30.09 -12.83
N ASN A 445 9.33 -29.53 -11.63
CA ASN A 445 9.57 -30.29 -10.40
C ASN A 445 8.56 -29.93 -9.29
N ASN A 446 7.26 -29.98 -9.62
CA ASN A 446 6.19 -29.70 -8.67
C ASN A 446 5.89 -30.91 -7.76
N GLN A 447 6.88 -31.31 -6.95
CA GLN A 447 6.75 -32.39 -5.97
C GLN A 447 6.73 -31.83 -4.56
N TRP A 448 5.68 -32.16 -3.82
CA TRP A 448 5.49 -31.70 -2.45
C TRP A 448 5.66 -32.83 -1.44
N GLU A 449 6.26 -32.50 -0.32
CA GLU A 449 6.28 -33.34 0.88
C GLU A 449 5.48 -32.64 2.00
N MET A 450 5.00 -33.43 2.95
CA MET A 450 4.21 -32.94 4.08
C MET A 450 4.72 -33.45 5.44
N TYR A 451 4.41 -32.67 6.46
CA TYR A 451 4.49 -33.00 7.88
C TYR A 451 3.23 -32.50 8.58
N SER A 452 2.42 -33.40 9.14
CA SER A 452 1.22 -33.01 9.89
C SER A 452 1.56 -32.70 11.34
N GLU A 453 1.02 -31.61 11.87
CA GLU A 453 1.12 -31.28 13.30
C GLU A 453 0.51 -32.39 14.15
N MET A 454 1.17 -32.71 15.26
CA MET A 454 0.59 -33.60 16.25
C MET A 454 -0.50 -32.85 17.03
N VAL A 455 -1.76 -33.30 16.88
CA VAL A 455 -2.90 -32.79 17.65
C VAL A 455 -2.67 -33.13 19.14
N PRO A 456 -2.47 -32.14 20.02
CA PRO A 456 -2.06 -32.39 21.39
C PRO A 456 -3.22 -32.94 22.23
N LYS A 457 -2.94 -33.96 23.06
CA LYS A 457 -3.90 -34.45 24.05
C LYS A 457 -3.72 -33.71 25.37
N TYR A 458 -4.79 -33.65 26.17
CA TYR A 458 -4.77 -33.00 27.50
C TYR A 458 -3.56 -33.39 28.35
N LYS A 459 -3.27 -34.70 28.43
CA LYS A 459 -2.16 -35.27 29.19
C LYS A 459 -0.75 -34.92 28.67
N ASP A 460 -0.64 -34.42 27.44
CA ASP A 460 0.63 -34.08 26.80
C ASP A 460 0.94 -32.58 26.96
N THR A 461 -0.04 -31.78 27.40
CA THR A 461 0.15 -30.34 27.68
C THR A 461 0.82 -30.10 29.03
N LYS A 462 1.72 -29.11 29.08
CA LYS A 462 2.42 -28.71 30.32
C LYS A 462 1.59 -27.75 31.17
N ILE A 463 0.81 -26.88 30.53
CA ILE A 463 -0.01 -25.86 31.20
C ILE A 463 -1.45 -26.36 31.26
N ARG A 464 -1.97 -26.56 32.47
CA ARG A 464 -3.32 -27.06 32.72
C ARG A 464 -4.04 -26.24 33.76
N THR A 465 -5.28 -25.87 33.46
CA THR A 465 -6.15 -25.05 34.32
C THR A 465 -7.57 -25.59 34.32
N LYS A 466 -8.43 -25.09 35.21
CA LYS A 466 -9.86 -25.50 35.20
C LYS A 466 -10.62 -24.92 34.01
N GLU A 467 -10.22 -23.74 33.55
CA GLU A 467 -10.85 -22.96 32.48
C GLU A 467 -9.84 -22.63 31.37
N PRO A 468 -10.28 -22.29 30.14
CA PRO A 468 -9.40 -21.86 29.07
C PRO A 468 -8.61 -20.58 29.42
N LEU A 469 -7.33 -20.53 29.07
CA LEU A 469 -6.47 -19.36 29.25
C LEU A 469 -6.59 -18.36 28.10
N GLU A 470 -6.38 -17.08 28.42
CA GLU A 470 -6.38 -15.98 27.44
C GLU A 470 -5.20 -16.10 26.45
N GLN A 471 -5.49 -15.96 25.16
CA GLN A 471 -4.56 -16.34 24.10
C GLN A 471 -3.31 -15.46 23.99
N TYR A 472 -3.45 -14.13 24.08
CA TYR A 472 -2.29 -13.25 23.93
C TYR A 472 -1.28 -13.45 25.05
N ASN A 473 -1.73 -13.67 26.28
CA ASN A 473 -0.88 -13.94 27.44
C ASN A 473 -0.11 -15.26 27.31
N GLN A 474 -0.72 -16.27 26.69
CA GLN A 474 -0.03 -17.56 26.46
C GLN A 474 0.94 -17.51 25.30
N THR A 475 0.60 -16.79 24.23
CA THR A 475 1.41 -16.75 23.00
C THR A 475 2.47 -15.66 23.02
N LYS A 476 2.27 -14.60 23.81
CA LYS A 476 3.14 -13.43 23.93
C LYS A 476 3.51 -12.78 22.60
N ASP A 477 2.61 -12.86 21.63
CA ASP A 477 2.85 -12.47 20.23
C ASP A 477 4.09 -13.16 19.60
N ALA A 478 4.54 -14.29 20.13
CA ALA A 478 5.64 -15.09 19.57
C ALA A 478 5.13 -16.07 18.49
N SER A 479 3.87 -16.50 18.60
CA SER A 479 3.16 -17.30 17.59
C SER A 479 1.73 -16.77 17.45
N ASP A 480 1.12 -17.00 16.29
CA ASP A 480 -0.31 -16.76 16.11
C ASP A 480 -1.18 -17.81 16.81
N TYR A 481 -0.59 -18.95 17.15
CA TYR A 481 -1.29 -20.20 17.42
C TYR A 481 -1.29 -20.60 18.90
N LEU A 482 -2.47 -20.98 19.39
CA LEU A 482 -2.63 -21.60 20.70
C LEU A 482 -3.56 -22.80 20.59
N TRP A 483 -3.05 -23.96 20.99
CA TRP A 483 -3.83 -25.17 21.17
C TRP A 483 -4.55 -25.15 22.52
N TYR A 484 -5.85 -25.45 22.48
CA TYR A 484 -6.69 -25.74 23.62
C TYR A 484 -7.16 -27.19 23.53
N THR A 485 -7.05 -27.97 24.60
CA THR A 485 -7.52 -29.36 24.63
C THR A 485 -8.26 -29.65 25.92
N THR A 486 -9.38 -30.36 25.80
CA THR A 486 -10.17 -30.83 26.94
C THR A 486 -10.70 -32.23 26.66
N SER A 487 -11.17 -32.92 27.69
CA SER A 487 -11.73 -34.27 27.57
C SER A 487 -12.88 -34.44 28.54
N PHE A 488 -13.92 -35.13 28.10
CA PHE A 488 -15.12 -35.38 28.88
C PHE A 488 -15.64 -36.78 28.58
N ARG A 489 -16.44 -37.32 29.49
CA ARG A 489 -16.99 -38.66 29.38
C ARG A 489 -18.49 -38.57 29.14
N LEU A 490 -18.98 -39.38 28.21
CA LEU A 490 -20.39 -39.57 27.95
C LEU A 490 -20.75 -41.04 28.19
N GLU A 491 -21.92 -41.29 28.73
CA GLU A 491 -22.53 -42.62 28.78
C GLU A 491 -23.42 -42.82 27.54
N SER A 492 -23.81 -44.06 27.25
CA SER A 492 -24.60 -44.36 26.05
C SER A 492 -25.94 -43.60 26.02
N ASP A 493 -26.54 -43.36 27.18
CA ASP A 493 -27.82 -42.66 27.33
C ASP A 493 -27.69 -41.14 27.12
N ASP A 494 -26.48 -40.57 27.18
CA ASP A 494 -26.24 -39.15 26.88
C ASP A 494 -26.34 -38.87 25.37
N LEU A 495 -26.04 -39.85 24.53
CA LEU A 495 -25.96 -39.68 23.08
C LEU A 495 -27.32 -39.81 22.40
N PRO A 496 -27.60 -39.03 21.33
CA PRO A 496 -28.85 -39.17 20.58
C PRO A 496 -29.14 -40.60 20.14
N PHE A 497 -30.35 -41.10 20.45
CA PHE A 497 -30.79 -42.44 20.01
C PHE A 497 -30.86 -42.57 18.48
N ARG A 498 -31.06 -41.44 17.79
CA ARG A 498 -31.10 -41.34 16.34
C ARG A 498 -29.70 -41.04 15.81
N GLY A 499 -29.13 -41.99 15.05
CA GLY A 499 -27.79 -41.86 14.48
C GLY A 499 -27.62 -40.75 13.42
N ASP A 500 -28.71 -40.16 12.93
CA ASP A 500 -28.67 -39.00 12.04
C ASP A 500 -28.59 -37.65 12.79
N ILE A 501 -28.80 -37.65 14.11
CA ILE A 501 -28.62 -36.47 14.96
C ILE A 501 -27.20 -36.48 15.51
N ARG A 502 -26.43 -35.45 15.16
CA ARG A 502 -25.08 -35.25 15.69
C ARG A 502 -25.07 -34.13 16.71
N PRO A 503 -24.48 -34.35 17.91
CA PRO A 503 -24.18 -33.28 18.84
C PRO A 503 -23.38 -32.17 18.18
N VAL A 504 -23.52 -30.94 18.67
CA VAL A 504 -22.83 -29.76 18.13
C VAL A 504 -21.84 -29.23 19.15
N LEU A 505 -20.58 -29.10 18.73
CA LEU A 505 -19.59 -28.35 19.48
C LEU A 505 -19.78 -26.86 19.17
N GLN A 506 -20.18 -26.10 20.19
CA GLN A 506 -20.33 -24.65 20.14
C GLN A 506 -19.20 -23.99 20.94
N VAL A 507 -18.43 -23.10 20.33
CA VAL A 507 -17.36 -22.35 21.01
C VAL A 507 -17.47 -20.87 20.67
N LYS A 508 -17.69 -20.03 21.68
CA LYS A 508 -17.59 -18.58 21.57
C LYS A 508 -16.13 -18.18 21.74
N SER A 509 -15.57 -17.47 20.77
CA SER A 509 -14.17 -17.04 20.83
C SER A 509 -14.02 -15.56 20.51
N SER A 510 -13.11 -14.89 21.24
CA SER A 510 -12.64 -13.54 20.95
C SER A 510 -11.33 -13.53 20.15
N ALA A 511 -10.78 -14.72 19.83
CA ALA A 511 -9.72 -14.86 18.84
C ALA A 511 -10.22 -14.51 17.42
N HIS A 512 -9.40 -14.74 16.41
CA HIS A 512 -9.70 -14.29 15.04
C HIS A 512 -10.16 -15.41 14.12
N SER A 513 -9.60 -16.61 14.31
CA SER A 513 -10.06 -17.83 13.67
C SER A 513 -9.75 -19.04 14.54
N MET A 514 -10.37 -20.17 14.22
CA MET A 514 -10.17 -21.43 14.90
C MET A 514 -10.48 -22.59 13.96
N ILE A 515 -9.69 -23.64 14.08
CA ILE A 515 -10.05 -24.98 13.60
C ILE A 515 -10.29 -25.91 14.79
N GLY A 516 -11.15 -26.91 14.60
CA GLY A 516 -11.49 -27.87 15.63
C GLY A 516 -11.25 -29.32 15.22
N PHE A 517 -10.94 -30.14 16.22
CA PHE A 517 -10.85 -31.59 16.12
C PHE A 517 -11.68 -32.23 17.22
N ALA A 518 -12.39 -33.30 16.90
CA ALA A 518 -13.08 -34.16 17.85
C ALA A 518 -12.60 -35.60 17.63
N ASN A 519 -12.10 -36.25 18.69
CA ASN A 519 -11.59 -37.62 18.63
C ASN A 519 -10.56 -37.84 17.49
N ASP A 520 -9.60 -36.91 17.38
CA ASP A 520 -8.54 -36.88 16.36
C ASP A 520 -9.02 -36.59 14.91
N ALA A 521 -10.34 -36.44 14.67
CA ALA A 521 -10.90 -36.07 13.37
C ALA A 521 -11.10 -34.55 13.25
N PHE A 522 -10.74 -33.96 12.11
CA PHE A 522 -11.02 -32.56 11.79
C PHE A 522 -12.52 -32.33 11.63
N VAL A 523 -13.07 -31.30 12.29
CA VAL A 523 -14.52 -31.02 12.29
C VAL A 523 -14.89 -29.72 11.56
N GLY A 524 -13.93 -28.83 11.33
CA GLY A 524 -14.14 -27.60 10.54
C GLY A 524 -13.39 -26.38 11.08
N SER A 525 -13.67 -25.24 10.47
CA SER A 525 -13.15 -23.93 10.86
C SER A 525 -14.26 -22.89 11.10
N ALA A 526 -13.92 -21.84 11.85
CA ALA A 526 -14.70 -20.62 12.01
C ALA A 526 -13.79 -19.40 12.14
N ARG A 527 -14.34 -18.21 11.91
CA ARG A 527 -13.59 -16.95 11.90
C ARG A 527 -14.47 -15.73 12.14
N GLY A 528 -13.85 -14.64 12.58
CA GLY A 528 -14.41 -13.30 12.53
C GLY A 528 -13.99 -12.52 11.29
N ASN A 529 -14.02 -11.19 11.41
CA ASN A 529 -13.51 -10.23 10.42
C ASN A 529 -12.84 -9.02 11.12
N LYS A 530 -12.29 -8.07 10.35
CA LYS A 530 -11.57 -6.90 10.91
C LYS A 530 -12.46 -6.05 11.83
N GLN A 531 -13.76 -5.89 11.52
CA GLN A 531 -14.67 -5.08 12.34
C GLN A 531 -15.15 -5.82 13.58
N VAL A 532 -15.61 -7.07 13.41
CA VAL A 532 -16.11 -7.96 14.46
C VAL A 532 -15.23 -9.20 14.50
N LYS A 533 -14.21 -9.14 15.35
CA LYS A 533 -13.16 -10.15 15.44
C LYS A 533 -13.63 -11.46 16.07
N GLY A 534 -14.48 -11.35 17.10
CA GLY A 534 -15.03 -12.52 17.77
C GLY A 534 -16.03 -13.26 16.89
N PHE A 535 -16.17 -14.56 17.13
CA PHE A 535 -17.00 -15.44 16.31
C PHE A 535 -17.55 -16.61 17.13
N MET A 536 -18.49 -17.31 16.50
CA MET A 536 -19.04 -18.56 16.99
C MET A 536 -18.54 -19.71 16.13
N PHE A 537 -17.93 -20.71 16.75
CA PHE A 537 -17.59 -21.98 16.12
C PHE A 537 -18.70 -22.97 16.43
N GLU A 538 -19.50 -23.34 15.44
CA GLU A 538 -20.59 -24.31 15.59
C GLU A 538 -20.42 -25.40 14.54
N LYS A 539 -20.01 -26.60 14.97
CA LYS A 539 -19.82 -27.76 14.08
C LYS A 539 -20.45 -29.01 14.67
N PRO A 540 -21.20 -29.79 13.88
CA PRO A 540 -21.57 -31.14 14.25
C PRO A 540 -20.32 -31.99 14.49
N VAL A 541 -20.32 -32.80 15.55
CA VAL A 541 -19.18 -33.62 15.95
C VAL A 541 -19.60 -35.07 16.18
N ASP A 542 -18.73 -36.00 15.81
CA ASP A 542 -18.93 -37.42 16.04
C ASP A 542 -18.38 -37.81 17.42
N LEU A 543 -19.29 -37.98 18.38
CA LEU A 543 -19.00 -38.36 19.76
C LEU A 543 -19.33 -39.84 20.00
N LYS A 544 -18.68 -40.43 21.01
CA LYS A 544 -18.85 -41.84 21.38
C LYS A 544 -19.11 -42.00 22.88
N ALA A 545 -19.71 -43.13 23.26
CA ALA A 545 -19.76 -43.52 24.66
C ALA A 545 -18.32 -43.72 25.19
N GLY A 546 -18.09 -43.34 26.44
CA GLY A 546 -16.77 -43.25 27.05
C GLY A 546 -16.14 -41.86 26.88
N VAL A 547 -14.81 -41.83 26.88
CA VAL A 547 -14.04 -40.58 26.85
C VAL A 547 -13.96 -40.02 25.43
N ASN A 548 -14.31 -38.75 25.30
CA ASN A 548 -14.18 -37.95 24.09
C ASN A 548 -13.11 -36.87 24.29
N HIS A 549 -12.45 -36.51 23.20
CA HIS A 549 -11.42 -35.49 23.17
C HIS A 549 -11.82 -34.37 22.22
N VAL A 550 -11.74 -33.13 22.70
CA VAL A 550 -11.90 -31.93 21.86
C VAL A 550 -10.59 -31.16 21.89
N VAL A 551 -10.11 -30.80 20.70
CA VAL A 551 -8.89 -30.02 20.51
C VAL A 551 -9.19 -28.89 19.55
N LEU A 552 -8.82 -27.67 19.93
CA LEU A 552 -9.08 -26.45 19.18
C LEU A 552 -7.74 -25.74 18.96
N LEU A 553 -7.42 -25.43 17.70
CA LEU A 553 -6.30 -24.56 17.37
C LEU A 553 -6.86 -23.18 17.10
N SER A 554 -6.64 -22.27 18.05
CA SER A 554 -7.03 -20.86 17.94
C SER A 554 -5.92 -20.06 17.29
N SER A 555 -6.26 -19.18 16.34
CA SER A 555 -5.30 -18.33 15.64
C SER A 555 -5.62 -16.84 15.76
N THR A 556 -4.57 -16.04 15.94
CA THR A 556 -4.62 -14.57 15.83
C THR A 556 -4.14 -14.11 14.45
N MET A 557 -4.38 -12.84 14.15
CA MET A 557 -4.09 -12.21 12.84
C MET A 557 -3.46 -10.86 13.12
N GLY A 558 -2.46 -10.83 14.00
CA GLY A 558 -1.93 -9.61 14.61
C GLY A 558 -2.89 -8.97 15.64
N MET A 559 -2.35 -8.08 16.45
CA MET A 559 -3.03 -7.41 17.56
C MET A 559 -3.75 -6.14 17.11
N LYS A 560 -4.71 -5.64 17.91
CA LYS A 560 -5.46 -4.41 17.61
C LYS A 560 -4.51 -3.22 17.38
N ASP A 561 -4.74 -2.48 16.29
CA ASP A 561 -3.83 -1.47 15.74
C ASP A 561 -4.39 -0.03 15.79
N SER A 562 -5.61 0.14 16.29
CA SER A 562 -6.34 1.40 16.32
C SER A 562 -7.30 1.48 17.52
N GLY A 563 -7.68 2.70 17.92
CA GLY A 563 -8.52 2.95 19.10
C GLY A 563 -7.72 3.21 20.40
N GLY A 564 -8.43 3.44 21.51
CA GLY A 564 -7.83 3.74 22.82
C GLY A 564 -7.52 2.50 23.67
N GLU A 565 -8.40 1.49 23.64
CA GLU A 565 -8.27 0.26 24.43
C GLU A 565 -7.39 -0.77 23.68
N LEU A 566 -6.09 -0.51 23.61
CA LEU A 566 -5.14 -1.40 22.92
C LEU A 566 -4.63 -2.52 23.84
N ALA A 567 -4.19 -2.17 25.06
CA ALA A 567 -3.59 -3.10 26.00
C ALA A 567 -4.58 -4.13 26.58
N GLU A 568 -5.87 -3.77 26.66
CA GLU A 568 -6.91 -4.51 27.37
C GLU A 568 -7.55 -5.63 26.54
N VAL A 569 -7.32 -5.65 25.22
CA VAL A 569 -7.97 -6.64 24.34
C VAL A 569 -7.50 -8.05 24.65
N LYS A 570 -8.47 -8.92 24.94
CA LYS A 570 -8.28 -10.35 25.18
C LYS A 570 -8.64 -11.15 23.94
N GLY A 571 -7.99 -12.29 23.74
CA GLY A 571 -8.29 -13.30 22.73
C GLY A 571 -8.51 -14.68 23.35
N GLY A 572 -9.07 -15.59 22.56
CA GLY A 572 -9.27 -16.99 22.93
C GLY A 572 -10.71 -17.34 23.33
N ILE A 573 -10.87 -18.55 23.87
CA ILE A 573 -12.17 -19.16 24.19
C ILE A 573 -12.85 -18.40 25.34
N GLN A 574 -14.10 -18.01 25.12
CA GLN A 574 -14.97 -17.36 26.11
C GLN A 574 -16.03 -18.32 26.67
N GLU A 575 -16.45 -19.30 25.87
CA GLU A 575 -17.45 -20.32 26.22
C GLU A 575 -17.25 -21.55 25.32
N CYS A 576 -17.47 -22.75 25.86
CA CYS A 576 -17.39 -24.00 25.10
C CYS A 576 -18.46 -24.98 25.58
N LEU A 577 -19.37 -25.38 24.69
CA LEU A 577 -20.54 -26.20 24.99
C LEU A 577 -20.63 -27.39 24.02
N ILE A 578 -21.20 -28.51 24.49
CA ILE A 578 -21.71 -29.58 23.64
C ILE A 578 -23.23 -29.56 23.71
N GLN A 579 -23.86 -29.27 22.58
CA GLN A 579 -25.31 -29.22 22.44
C GLN A 579 -25.85 -30.49 21.80
N GLY A 580 -27.15 -30.74 21.99
CA GLY A 580 -27.85 -31.85 21.34
C GLY A 580 -27.57 -33.21 21.95
N LEU A 581 -27.19 -33.28 23.22
CA LEU A 581 -27.19 -34.52 24.00
C LEU A 581 -28.60 -34.77 24.58
N ASN A 582 -28.94 -36.02 24.88
CA ASN A 582 -30.22 -36.36 25.52
C ASN A 582 -30.33 -35.76 26.92
N THR A 583 -29.20 -35.60 27.61
CA THR A 583 -29.09 -34.98 28.93
C THR A 583 -29.05 -33.44 28.91
N GLY A 584 -29.19 -32.84 27.72
CA GLY A 584 -29.25 -31.40 27.53
C GLY A 584 -27.97 -30.83 26.92
N THR A 585 -27.56 -29.65 27.38
CA THR A 585 -26.30 -29.02 26.96
C THR A 585 -25.25 -29.26 28.02
N LEU A 586 -24.10 -29.80 27.62
CA LEU A 586 -22.94 -29.99 28.49
C LEU A 586 -22.03 -28.76 28.38
N ASP A 587 -21.82 -28.08 29.50
CA ASP A 587 -20.89 -26.96 29.61
C ASP A 587 -19.46 -27.46 29.89
N LEU A 588 -18.53 -27.13 29.00
CA LEU A 588 -17.11 -27.49 29.12
C LEU A 588 -16.23 -26.35 29.62
N GLN A 589 -16.79 -25.19 29.97
CA GLN A 589 -16.02 -24.02 30.40
C GLN A 589 -15.14 -24.34 31.62
N VAL A 590 -15.67 -25.08 32.60
CA VAL A 590 -14.95 -25.52 33.81
C VAL A 590 -14.71 -27.04 33.80
N ASN A 591 -14.14 -27.57 32.71
CA ASN A 591 -13.95 -29.02 32.50
C ASN A 591 -12.48 -29.49 32.62
N GLY A 592 -11.55 -28.56 32.87
CA GLY A 592 -10.12 -28.83 32.78
C GLY A 592 -9.59 -28.67 31.36
N TRP A 593 -8.64 -27.76 31.19
CA TRP A 593 -8.11 -27.34 29.90
C TRP A 593 -6.59 -27.42 29.87
N GLY A 594 -6.06 -28.06 28.83
CA GLY A 594 -4.65 -28.10 28.50
C GLY A 594 -4.32 -27.08 27.42
N HIS A 595 -3.14 -26.46 27.52
CA HIS A 595 -2.71 -25.40 26.62
C HIS A 595 -1.31 -25.67 26.07
N LYS A 596 -1.12 -25.41 24.77
CA LYS A 596 0.20 -25.41 24.10
C LYS A 596 0.28 -24.23 23.14
N ALA A 597 1.11 -23.24 23.47
CA ALA A 597 1.43 -22.15 22.54
C ALA A 597 2.34 -22.66 21.43
N ALA A 598 2.20 -22.06 20.25
CA ALA A 598 2.94 -22.39 19.02
C ALA A 598 2.67 -23.78 18.43
N LEU A 599 3.00 -23.89 17.15
CA LEU A 599 3.03 -25.13 16.40
C LEU A 599 4.37 -25.86 16.62
N GLU A 600 4.39 -27.18 16.54
CA GLU A 600 5.65 -27.93 16.65
C GLU A 600 6.61 -27.61 15.49
N GLY A 601 6.09 -27.36 14.30
CA GLY A 601 6.88 -26.88 13.16
C GLY A 601 7.49 -25.49 13.38
N GLU A 602 6.83 -24.63 14.16
CA GLU A 602 7.41 -23.34 14.57
C GLU A 602 8.55 -23.55 15.56
N ASP A 603 8.33 -24.33 16.63
CA ASP A 603 9.34 -24.62 17.66
C ASP A 603 10.61 -25.27 17.08
N LYS A 604 10.43 -26.11 16.05
CA LYS A 604 11.55 -26.78 15.35
C LYS A 604 12.14 -25.94 14.22
N GLU A 605 11.51 -24.82 13.86
CA GLU A 605 11.89 -23.94 12.75
C GLU A 605 11.97 -24.69 11.40
N ILE A 606 11.01 -25.60 11.13
CA ILE A 606 11.07 -26.49 9.95
C ILE A 606 10.93 -25.77 8.61
N TYR A 607 10.57 -24.49 8.65
CA TYR A 607 10.55 -23.57 7.52
C TYR A 607 11.94 -23.06 7.12
N SER A 608 13.00 -23.39 7.86
CA SER A 608 14.39 -23.01 7.59
C SER A 608 15.25 -24.22 7.21
N GLU A 609 16.36 -23.99 6.51
CA GLU A 609 17.34 -25.04 6.17
C GLU A 609 17.89 -25.77 7.41
N LYS A 610 17.99 -25.06 8.55
CA LYS A 610 18.48 -25.64 9.81
C LYS A 610 17.45 -26.54 10.47
N GLY A 611 16.17 -26.23 10.32
CA GLY A 611 15.08 -26.94 10.98
C GLY A 611 14.39 -27.99 10.12
N VAL A 612 14.44 -27.88 8.79
CA VAL A 612 13.70 -28.75 7.86
C VAL A 612 14.01 -30.24 8.09
N GLY A 613 15.24 -30.59 8.46
CA GLY A 613 15.63 -31.98 8.74
C GLY A 613 15.20 -32.54 10.11
N LYS A 614 14.58 -31.73 10.99
CA LYS A 614 14.21 -32.15 12.36
C LYS A 614 12.90 -32.96 12.43
N VAL A 615 12.22 -33.14 11.30
CA VAL A 615 11.00 -33.94 11.18
C VAL A 615 11.10 -34.90 10.00
N GLN A 616 10.29 -35.95 10.04
CA GLN A 616 10.17 -36.87 8.93
C GLN A 616 9.10 -36.37 7.96
N TRP A 617 9.55 -35.97 6.77
CA TRP A 617 8.69 -35.59 5.67
C TRP A 617 8.24 -36.83 4.91
N LYS A 618 7.01 -36.82 4.41
CA LYS A 618 6.43 -37.87 3.57
C LYS A 618 5.81 -37.24 2.32
N PRO A 619 5.51 -37.99 1.25
CA PRO A 619 4.78 -37.45 0.09
C PRO A 619 3.50 -36.73 0.51
N ALA A 620 3.24 -35.56 -0.08
CA ALA A 620 2.11 -34.73 0.27
C ALA A 620 0.76 -35.37 -0.09
N GLU A 621 -0.21 -35.18 0.78
CA GLU A 621 -1.62 -35.51 0.57
C GLU A 621 -2.42 -34.21 0.58
N ASN A 622 -3.51 -34.17 -0.20
CA ASN A 622 -4.41 -33.03 -0.25
C ASN A 622 -5.37 -32.99 0.95
N ASP A 623 -5.92 -31.81 1.21
CA ASP A 623 -7.04 -31.59 2.14
C ASP A 623 -6.74 -32.07 3.59
N ARG A 624 -5.50 -31.87 4.04
CA ARG A 624 -5.05 -32.11 5.43
C ARG A 624 -4.92 -30.80 6.21
N ALA A 625 -5.56 -30.75 7.38
CA ALA A 625 -5.49 -29.63 8.32
C ALA A 625 -4.25 -29.65 9.20
N ALA A 626 -3.90 -28.46 9.70
CA ALA A 626 -2.72 -28.23 10.53
C ALA A 626 -1.48 -28.96 9.98
N THR A 627 -1.15 -28.72 8.71
CA THR A 627 -0.13 -29.46 7.98
C THR A 627 0.88 -28.52 7.35
N TRP A 628 2.15 -28.86 7.49
CA TRP A 628 3.25 -28.20 6.79
C TRP A 628 3.51 -28.92 5.47
N TYR A 629 3.68 -28.15 4.41
CA TYR A 629 4.10 -28.62 3.10
C TYR A 629 5.43 -27.98 2.74
N LYS A 630 6.29 -28.71 2.03
CA LYS A 630 7.49 -28.15 1.44
C LYS A 630 7.74 -28.65 0.02
N ARG A 631 8.45 -27.84 -0.75
CA ARG A 631 9.11 -28.23 -2.00
C ARG A 631 10.36 -27.39 -2.25
N TYR A 632 11.15 -27.79 -3.23
CA TYR A 632 12.27 -26.99 -3.74
C TYR A 632 11.97 -26.48 -5.15
N PHE A 633 12.42 -25.27 -5.48
CA PHE A 633 12.30 -24.71 -6.83
C PHE A 633 13.49 -23.80 -7.20
N ASP A 634 13.80 -23.72 -8.49
CA ASP A 634 14.81 -22.80 -9.01
C ASP A 634 14.22 -21.41 -9.28
N GLU A 635 15.03 -20.36 -9.20
CA GLU A 635 14.58 -19.00 -9.46
C GLU A 635 14.05 -18.86 -10.91
N PRO A 636 12.84 -18.31 -11.12
CA PRO A 636 12.35 -17.94 -12.45
C PRO A 636 13.29 -16.97 -13.20
N ASP A 637 13.48 -17.22 -14.49
CA ASP A 637 14.31 -16.38 -15.38
C ASP A 637 13.84 -14.91 -15.42
N GLY A 638 14.77 -14.02 -15.77
CA GLY A 638 14.53 -12.58 -15.96
C GLY A 638 14.51 -11.77 -14.66
N ASP A 639 14.07 -10.51 -14.75
CA ASP A 639 14.06 -9.54 -13.64
C ASP A 639 12.64 -9.19 -13.14
N ASP A 640 11.62 -9.79 -13.74
CA ASP A 640 10.21 -9.53 -13.41
C ASP A 640 9.89 -9.97 -11.97
N PRO A 641 9.03 -9.25 -11.22
CA PRO A 641 8.61 -9.68 -9.88
C PRO A 641 8.04 -11.10 -9.85
N ILE A 642 8.23 -11.81 -8.73
CA ILE A 642 7.78 -13.19 -8.55
C ILE A 642 6.65 -13.25 -7.54
N VAL A 643 5.65 -14.08 -7.80
CA VAL A 643 4.53 -14.35 -6.89
C VAL A 643 4.22 -15.83 -6.77
N LEU A 644 3.54 -16.19 -5.69
CA LEU A 644 2.85 -17.47 -5.52
C LEU A 644 1.36 -17.29 -5.72
N ASP A 645 0.76 -18.06 -6.63
CA ASP A 645 -0.68 -18.24 -6.66
C ASP A 645 -1.07 -19.33 -5.66
N MET A 646 -1.81 -18.91 -4.63
CA MET A 646 -2.28 -19.74 -3.52
C MET A 646 -3.76 -20.09 -3.65
N SER A 647 -4.37 -19.91 -4.83
CA SER A 647 -5.83 -20.11 -5.06
C SER A 647 -6.34 -21.51 -4.70
N SER A 648 -5.44 -22.50 -4.69
CA SER A 648 -5.67 -23.91 -4.33
C SER A 648 -5.60 -24.20 -2.82
N MET A 649 -5.19 -23.22 -2.03
CA MET A 649 -4.97 -23.33 -0.58
C MET A 649 -6.07 -22.59 0.19
N SER A 650 -6.05 -22.66 1.52
CA SER A 650 -7.06 -22.03 2.37
C SER A 650 -6.50 -20.93 3.28
N LYS A 651 -5.75 -21.28 4.32
CA LYS A 651 -5.20 -20.31 5.29
C LYS A 651 -3.87 -20.78 5.87
N GLY A 652 -2.96 -19.85 6.10
CA GLY A 652 -1.79 -20.12 6.94
C GLY A 652 -0.62 -19.18 6.69
N MET A 653 0.59 -19.71 6.61
CA MET A 653 1.83 -18.93 6.49
C MET A 653 2.75 -19.47 5.39
N ILE A 654 3.44 -18.56 4.70
CA ILE A 654 4.38 -18.86 3.62
C ILE A 654 5.80 -18.48 4.04
N PHE A 655 6.76 -19.35 3.75
CA PHE A 655 8.18 -19.13 3.97
C PHE A 655 8.98 -19.51 2.73
N VAL A 656 10.01 -18.71 2.42
CA VAL A 656 10.98 -19.00 1.36
C VAL A 656 12.38 -18.86 1.95
N ASN A 657 13.18 -19.93 1.90
CA ASN A 657 14.54 -19.96 2.46
C ASN A 657 14.61 -19.54 3.94
N GLY A 658 13.54 -19.78 4.71
CA GLY A 658 13.41 -19.33 6.11
C GLY A 658 12.86 -17.92 6.29
N GLU A 659 12.77 -17.11 5.24
CA GLU A 659 12.13 -15.79 5.30
C GLU A 659 10.61 -15.93 5.26
N GLY A 660 9.94 -15.31 6.25
CA GLY A 660 8.48 -15.27 6.28
C GLY A 660 7.93 -14.32 5.23
N ILE A 661 7.33 -14.87 4.17
CA ILE A 661 6.68 -14.07 3.12
C ILE A 661 5.42 -13.38 3.67
N GLY A 662 4.68 -14.08 4.53
CA GLY A 662 3.54 -13.53 5.25
C GLY A 662 2.43 -14.55 5.44
N ARG A 663 1.32 -14.09 5.99
CA ARG A 663 0.10 -14.88 6.11
C ARG A 663 -0.59 -15.01 4.74
N TYR A 664 -1.39 -16.04 4.55
CA TYR A 664 -2.35 -16.12 3.44
C TYR A 664 -3.72 -16.55 3.96
N TRP A 665 -4.79 -16.10 3.30
CA TRP A 665 -6.16 -16.49 3.65
C TRP A 665 -7.10 -16.41 2.46
N VAL A 666 -7.02 -17.41 1.60
CA VAL A 666 -7.76 -17.54 0.35
C VAL A 666 -9.18 -18.07 0.58
N SER A 667 -9.38 -18.88 1.62
CA SER A 667 -10.72 -19.38 2.00
C SER A 667 -11.65 -18.27 2.51
N PHE A 668 -11.10 -17.12 2.92
CA PHE A 668 -11.89 -15.93 3.25
C PHE A 668 -12.35 -15.21 1.97
N ARG A 669 -13.52 -15.64 1.47
CA ARG A 669 -14.16 -15.04 0.30
C ARG A 669 -14.83 -13.70 0.63
N THR A 670 -14.75 -12.77 -0.32
CA THR A 670 -15.49 -11.51 -0.35
C THR A 670 -16.97 -11.77 -0.64
N LEU A 671 -17.79 -10.71 -0.59
CA LEU A 671 -19.19 -10.77 -1.03
C LEU A 671 -19.36 -11.20 -2.51
N ALA A 672 -18.30 -11.09 -3.33
CA ALA A 672 -18.31 -11.48 -4.74
C ALA A 672 -17.83 -12.92 -4.94
N GLY A 673 -17.56 -13.68 -3.86
CA GLY A 673 -17.13 -15.08 -3.94
C GLY A 673 -15.65 -15.28 -4.28
N THR A 674 -14.87 -14.21 -4.46
CA THR A 674 -13.43 -14.24 -4.74
C THR A 674 -12.61 -14.02 -3.46
N PRO A 675 -11.34 -14.45 -3.38
CA PRO A 675 -10.48 -14.12 -2.24
C PRO A 675 -10.02 -12.66 -2.33
N SER A 676 -9.81 -12.00 -1.19
CA SER A 676 -9.25 -10.62 -1.17
C SER A 676 -7.81 -10.56 -1.67
N GLN A 677 -7.04 -11.64 -1.47
CA GLN A 677 -5.69 -11.85 -2.01
C GLN A 677 -5.47 -13.34 -2.31
N ALA A 678 -5.17 -13.66 -3.56
CA ALA A 678 -4.79 -15.01 -4.01
C ALA A 678 -3.30 -15.14 -4.34
N VAL A 679 -2.68 -14.03 -4.77
CA VAL A 679 -1.28 -13.98 -5.17
C VAL A 679 -0.44 -13.29 -4.10
N TYR A 680 0.73 -13.85 -3.81
CA TYR A 680 1.61 -13.41 -2.70
C TYR A 680 3.03 -13.18 -3.21
N HIS A 681 3.57 -11.97 -2.97
CA HIS A 681 4.89 -11.53 -3.44
C HIS A 681 6.04 -12.33 -2.84
N ILE A 682 6.95 -12.84 -3.68
CA ILE A 682 8.28 -13.27 -3.27
C ILE A 682 9.31 -12.27 -3.81
N PRO A 683 9.95 -11.46 -2.94
CA PRO A 683 11.03 -10.60 -3.36
C PRO A 683 12.19 -11.43 -3.91
N ARG A 684 12.69 -11.07 -5.10
CA ARG A 684 13.89 -11.71 -5.70
C ARG A 684 15.09 -11.78 -4.75
N PRO A 685 15.39 -10.77 -3.91
CA PRO A 685 16.49 -10.87 -2.94
C PRO A 685 16.36 -12.01 -1.92
N PHE A 686 15.19 -12.62 -1.75
CA PHE A 686 15.01 -13.78 -0.88
C PHE A 686 15.33 -15.11 -1.58
N LEU A 687 15.63 -15.09 -2.88
CA LEU A 687 15.91 -16.26 -3.69
C LEU A 687 17.41 -16.46 -3.91
N LYS A 688 17.77 -17.74 -3.99
CA LYS A 688 19.02 -18.26 -4.54
C LYS A 688 18.75 -18.64 -6.01
N PRO A 689 19.78 -18.75 -6.86
CA PRO A 689 19.59 -19.20 -8.24
C PRO A 689 18.93 -20.58 -8.36
N LYS A 690 19.19 -21.49 -7.41
CA LYS A 690 18.68 -22.86 -7.39
C LYS A 690 18.29 -23.31 -5.99
N ASP A 691 17.49 -24.37 -5.94
CA ASP A 691 17.17 -25.10 -4.71
C ASP A 691 16.60 -24.19 -3.60
N ASN A 692 15.66 -23.31 -3.96
CA ASN A 692 14.94 -22.49 -2.99
C ASN A 692 13.94 -23.34 -2.22
N LEU A 693 14.06 -23.34 -0.90
CA LEU A 693 13.14 -24.04 -0.01
C LEU A 693 11.85 -23.22 0.14
N LEU A 694 10.75 -23.71 -0.42
CA LEU A 694 9.40 -23.19 -0.18
C LEU A 694 8.72 -24.04 0.89
N VAL A 695 8.29 -23.41 2.00
CA VAL A 695 7.53 -24.07 3.06
C VAL A 695 6.22 -23.31 3.29
N VAL A 696 5.13 -24.05 3.40
CA VAL A 696 3.78 -23.51 3.65
C VAL A 696 3.19 -24.24 4.85
N PHE A 697 2.76 -23.51 5.86
CA PHE A 697 1.84 -24.05 6.86
C PHE A 697 0.41 -23.83 6.38
N GLU A 698 -0.36 -24.90 6.23
CA GLU A 698 -1.79 -24.89 5.94
C GLU A 698 -2.58 -25.24 7.20
N GLU A 699 -3.37 -24.28 7.66
CA GLU A 699 -4.18 -24.36 8.87
C GLU A 699 -5.46 -25.17 8.62
N GLU A 700 -6.12 -24.97 7.47
CA GLU A 700 -7.43 -25.53 7.16
C GLU A 700 -7.36 -26.74 6.23
N MET A 701 -7.65 -26.63 4.94
CA MET A 701 -7.55 -27.72 3.97
C MET A 701 -7.13 -27.11 2.63
N GLY A 702 -6.10 -27.65 2.02
CA GLY A 702 -5.54 -27.11 0.78
C GLY A 702 -4.92 -28.18 -0.10
N LYS A 703 -4.64 -27.79 -1.34
CA LYS A 703 -4.09 -28.66 -2.38
C LYS A 703 -2.74 -28.10 -2.86
N PRO A 704 -1.62 -28.51 -2.24
CA PRO A 704 -0.31 -27.90 -2.50
C PRO A 704 0.16 -28.06 -3.95
N ASP A 705 -0.25 -29.13 -4.63
CA ASP A 705 0.02 -29.37 -6.06
C ASP A 705 -0.53 -28.24 -6.96
N GLY A 706 -1.57 -27.54 -6.54
CA GLY A 706 -2.13 -26.38 -7.23
C GLY A 706 -1.40 -25.05 -6.97
N ILE A 707 -0.32 -25.00 -6.19
CA ILE A 707 0.45 -23.78 -5.94
C ILE A 707 1.38 -23.49 -7.13
N LEU A 708 1.20 -22.33 -7.76
CA LEU A 708 1.99 -21.89 -8.92
C LEU A 708 2.99 -20.79 -8.55
N VAL A 709 4.22 -20.89 -9.05
CA VAL A 709 5.17 -19.77 -9.03
C VAL A 709 5.07 -19.06 -10.37
N GLN A 710 4.83 -17.75 -10.32
CA GLN A 710 4.59 -16.92 -11.50
C GLN A 710 5.49 -15.69 -11.50
N THR A 711 5.80 -15.18 -12.69
CA THR A 711 6.34 -13.84 -12.88
C THR A 711 5.22 -12.86 -13.21
N VAL A 712 5.40 -11.58 -12.85
CA VAL A 712 4.42 -10.53 -13.03
C VAL A 712 4.94 -9.47 -13.99
N THR A 713 4.14 -9.07 -14.97
CA THR A 713 4.50 -8.01 -15.92
C THR A 713 3.39 -6.96 -16.04
N ARG A 714 3.71 -5.80 -16.62
CA ARG A 714 2.76 -4.75 -17.03
C ARG A 714 2.91 -4.44 -18.52
N ASP A 715 2.85 -5.51 -19.30
CA ASP A 715 3.12 -5.48 -20.75
C ASP A 715 1.90 -5.15 -21.60
N ASP A 716 0.69 -5.25 -21.04
CA ASP A 716 -0.53 -4.77 -21.67
C ASP A 716 -0.72 -3.29 -21.29
N ILE A 717 -0.50 -2.41 -22.26
CA ILE A 717 -0.58 -0.96 -22.09
C ILE A 717 -1.71 -0.39 -22.94
N CYS A 718 -2.32 0.70 -22.47
CA CYS A 718 -3.51 1.24 -23.08
C CYS A 718 -3.52 2.77 -23.14
N LEU A 719 -4.37 3.30 -24.01
CA LEU A 719 -4.65 4.71 -24.17
C LEU A 719 -6.17 4.92 -24.11
N LEU A 720 -6.62 5.97 -23.43
CA LEU A 720 -8.01 6.44 -23.47
C LEU A 720 -8.04 7.97 -23.43
N ILE A 721 -8.11 8.62 -24.60
CA ILE A 721 -7.99 10.09 -24.72
C ILE A 721 -9.10 10.65 -25.62
N SER A 722 -9.73 11.73 -25.17
CA SER A 722 -10.78 12.45 -25.89
C SER A 722 -10.24 13.67 -26.64
N GLU A 723 -10.90 14.07 -27.73
CA GLU A 723 -10.65 15.33 -28.45
C GLU A 723 -10.81 16.59 -27.56
N HIS A 724 -11.47 16.48 -26.41
CA HIS A 724 -11.57 17.58 -25.44
C HIS A 724 -10.43 17.63 -24.41
N ASN A 725 -9.48 16.71 -24.47
CA ASN A 725 -8.24 16.87 -23.73
C ASN A 725 -7.48 18.09 -24.30
N PRO A 726 -6.85 18.95 -23.48
CA PRO A 726 -6.04 20.05 -24.02
C PRO A 726 -4.88 19.51 -24.89
N GLY A 727 -4.37 20.33 -25.81
CA GLY A 727 -3.16 19.96 -26.57
C GLY A 727 -2.00 19.63 -25.62
N GLN A 728 -1.22 18.59 -25.92
CA GLN A 728 -0.04 18.27 -25.12
C GLN A 728 0.98 19.40 -25.29
N ILE A 729 1.19 20.18 -24.23
CA ILE A 729 2.32 21.12 -24.19
C ILE A 729 3.55 20.26 -24.01
N LYS A 730 4.53 20.37 -24.93
CA LYS A 730 5.82 19.67 -24.80
C LYS A 730 6.34 19.85 -23.38
N THR A 731 6.74 18.75 -22.76
CA THR A 731 7.46 18.75 -21.50
C THR A 731 8.83 19.39 -21.71
N TRP A 732 8.85 20.72 -21.54
CA TRP A 732 9.99 21.58 -21.23
C TRP A 732 11.06 21.77 -22.32
N ASP A 733 11.41 23.04 -22.57
CA ASP A 733 12.73 23.48 -23.02
C ASP A 733 13.24 24.43 -21.93
N THR A 734 14.45 24.18 -21.44
CA THR A 734 15.00 24.85 -20.26
C THR A 734 16.09 25.81 -20.69
N ASP A 735 15.72 27.08 -20.85
CA ASP A 735 16.66 28.19 -21.10
C ASP A 735 16.82 29.07 -19.83
N GLY A 736 17.01 28.40 -18.69
CA GLY A 736 17.59 28.94 -17.44
C GLY A 736 16.81 30.01 -16.65
N VAL A 737 15.92 30.82 -17.23
CA VAL A 737 15.27 31.94 -16.51
C VAL A 737 13.82 32.21 -16.96
N LYS A 738 13.40 31.76 -18.14
CA LYS A 738 12.01 31.88 -18.61
C LYS A 738 11.57 30.61 -19.31
N ILE A 739 10.50 29.98 -18.81
CA ILE A 739 9.78 28.97 -19.57
C ILE A 739 9.10 29.69 -20.73
N LYS A 740 9.61 29.53 -21.96
CA LYS A 740 8.82 29.77 -23.16
C LYS A 740 7.91 28.56 -23.34
N LEU A 741 6.60 28.81 -23.39
CA LEU A 741 5.63 27.83 -23.84
C LEU A 741 6.01 27.43 -25.28
N ILE A 742 6.77 26.35 -25.49
CA ILE A 742 6.94 25.78 -26.83
C ILE A 742 5.71 24.93 -27.11
N ALA A 743 4.59 25.61 -27.33
CA ALA A 743 3.37 25.04 -27.86
C ALA A 743 3.01 25.82 -29.13
N GLU A 744 3.77 25.60 -30.21
CA GLU A 744 3.25 25.91 -31.55
C GLU A 744 2.29 24.81 -32.04
N ASP A 745 2.31 23.64 -31.40
CA ASP A 745 1.45 22.50 -31.73
C ASP A 745 0.42 22.26 -30.61
N HIS A 746 -0.84 22.62 -30.88
CA HIS A 746 -1.97 22.40 -29.98
C HIS A 746 -2.73 21.09 -30.25
N SER A 747 -2.19 20.19 -31.11
CA SER A 747 -2.88 18.95 -31.43
C SER A 747 -2.93 17.99 -30.23
N VAL A 748 -4.08 17.35 -30.04
CA VAL A 748 -4.27 16.33 -29.02
C VAL A 748 -3.66 15.02 -29.53
N ARG A 749 -2.72 14.46 -28.76
CA ARG A 749 -2.03 13.21 -29.11
C ARG A 749 -1.99 12.28 -27.91
N GLY A 750 -2.04 10.99 -28.19
CA GLY A 750 -1.80 9.94 -27.22
C GLY A 750 -0.49 9.20 -27.49
N THR A 751 0.24 8.89 -26.43
CA THR A 751 1.52 8.20 -26.52
C THR A 751 1.42 6.84 -25.86
N LEU A 752 1.87 5.80 -26.56
CA LEU A 752 2.06 4.46 -26.03
C LEU A 752 3.55 4.14 -26.03
N MET A 753 4.08 3.72 -24.89
CA MET A 753 5.47 3.35 -24.70
C MET A 753 5.57 2.02 -23.97
N CYS A 754 6.21 1.04 -24.61
CA CYS A 754 6.48 -0.25 -24.00
C CYS A 754 7.52 -0.14 -22.87
N PRO A 755 7.53 -1.09 -21.93
CA PRO A 755 8.64 -1.25 -21.00
C PRO A 755 9.98 -1.36 -21.74
N PRO A 756 11.11 -1.03 -21.08
CA PRO A 756 12.44 -1.11 -21.69
C PRO A 756 12.69 -2.46 -22.40
N GLU A 757 13.37 -2.40 -23.55
CA GLU A 757 13.72 -3.57 -24.39
C GLU A 757 12.54 -4.33 -25.02
N LYS A 758 11.30 -3.86 -24.82
CA LYS A 758 10.10 -4.42 -25.45
C LYS A 758 9.61 -3.55 -26.60
N ILE A 759 8.93 -4.18 -27.55
CA ILE A 759 8.25 -3.52 -28.66
C ILE A 759 6.78 -3.89 -28.67
N ILE A 760 5.97 -3.05 -29.29
CA ILE A 760 4.55 -3.30 -29.53
C ILE A 760 4.44 -4.46 -30.53
N GLN A 761 4.02 -5.63 -30.07
CA GLN A 761 3.88 -6.83 -30.91
C GLN A 761 2.46 -7.06 -31.40
N GLU A 762 1.47 -6.55 -30.69
CA GLU A 762 0.07 -6.80 -30.99
C GLU A 762 -0.78 -5.58 -30.62
N VAL A 763 -1.72 -5.21 -31.51
CA VAL A 763 -2.81 -4.29 -31.20
C VAL A 763 -4.02 -5.13 -30.83
N VAL A 764 -4.30 -5.23 -29.53
CA VAL A 764 -5.39 -6.05 -28.98
C VAL A 764 -6.73 -5.38 -29.30
N PHE A 765 -6.81 -4.07 -29.07
CA PHE A 765 -8.02 -3.27 -29.26
C PHE A 765 -7.67 -1.88 -29.80
N ALA A 766 -8.53 -1.33 -30.66
CA ALA A 766 -8.50 0.07 -31.02
C ALA A 766 -9.89 0.52 -31.44
N SER A 767 -10.32 1.69 -30.97
CA SER A 767 -11.61 2.29 -31.29
C SER A 767 -11.53 3.81 -31.21
N PHE A 768 -12.13 4.50 -32.18
CA PHE A 768 -12.39 5.93 -32.08
C PHE A 768 -13.90 6.18 -32.08
N GLY A 769 -14.39 6.89 -31.06
CA GLY A 769 -15.81 7.15 -30.85
C GLY A 769 -16.11 7.14 -29.35
N ASN A 770 -16.77 6.07 -28.87
CA ASN A 770 -17.09 5.89 -27.46
C ASN A 770 -16.71 4.53 -26.87
N PRO A 771 -15.42 4.13 -26.95
CA PRO A 771 -14.97 2.93 -26.27
C PRO A 771 -15.30 2.98 -24.77
N ASP A 772 -15.65 1.82 -24.23
CA ASP A 772 -15.96 1.64 -22.80
C ASP A 772 -15.07 0.54 -22.21
N GLY A 773 -14.98 0.50 -20.88
CA GLY A 773 -14.18 -0.46 -20.13
C GLY A 773 -12.85 0.11 -19.64
N MET A 774 -11.97 -0.79 -19.20
CA MET A 774 -10.68 -0.46 -18.60
C MET A 774 -9.54 -1.14 -19.35
N CYS A 775 -8.30 -0.70 -19.13
CA CYS A 775 -7.14 -1.33 -19.74
C CYS A 775 -7.12 -2.84 -19.43
N GLY A 776 -6.96 -3.67 -20.47
CA GLY A 776 -7.09 -5.12 -20.36
C GLY A 776 -8.46 -5.65 -20.77
N ASN A 777 -9.51 -4.82 -20.75
CA ASN A 777 -10.90 -5.21 -21.01
C ASN A 777 -11.71 -4.07 -21.66
N PHE A 778 -11.20 -3.50 -22.75
CA PHE A 778 -11.96 -2.52 -23.52
C PHE A 778 -13.02 -3.18 -24.42
N THR A 779 -14.13 -2.48 -24.60
CA THR A 779 -15.22 -2.84 -25.49
C THR A 779 -15.55 -1.70 -26.45
N VAL A 780 -16.02 -2.07 -27.63
CA VAL A 780 -16.53 -1.11 -28.62
C VAL A 780 -17.88 -0.58 -28.14
N GLY A 781 -18.05 0.74 -28.10
CA GLY A 781 -19.35 1.34 -27.77
C GLY A 781 -20.29 1.43 -28.97
N THR A 782 -21.39 2.18 -28.82
CA THR A 782 -22.40 2.39 -29.87
C THR A 782 -21.88 3.19 -31.07
N CYS A 783 -20.74 3.85 -30.92
CA CYS A 783 -20.09 4.72 -31.88
C CYS A 783 -18.63 4.30 -32.08
N HIS A 784 -18.30 3.79 -33.26
CA HIS A 784 -16.97 3.28 -33.54
C HIS A 784 -16.63 3.31 -35.03
N THR A 785 -15.35 3.51 -35.32
CA THR A 785 -14.78 3.41 -36.67
C THR A 785 -14.12 2.06 -36.94
N PRO A 786 -14.53 1.32 -37.99
CA PRO A 786 -13.97 -0.01 -38.27
C PRO A 786 -12.47 0.01 -38.60
N ASN A 787 -11.92 1.17 -39.01
CA ASN A 787 -10.53 1.30 -39.45
C ASN A 787 -9.56 1.66 -38.32
N ALA A 788 -10.03 1.93 -37.10
CA ALA A 788 -9.17 2.38 -36.00
C ALA A 788 -7.99 1.43 -35.75
N LYS A 789 -8.26 0.11 -35.74
CA LYS A 789 -7.24 -0.91 -35.53
C LYS A 789 -6.15 -0.92 -36.61
N GLN A 790 -6.53 -0.84 -37.88
CA GLN A 790 -5.56 -0.84 -38.99
C GLN A 790 -4.62 0.37 -38.94
N ILE A 791 -5.15 1.55 -38.56
CA ILE A 791 -4.36 2.78 -38.42
C ILE A 791 -3.36 2.63 -37.28
N VAL A 792 -3.81 2.15 -36.12
CA VAL A 792 -2.93 1.92 -34.96
C VAL A 792 -1.87 0.87 -35.29
N GLU A 793 -2.24 -0.24 -35.96
CA GLU A 793 -1.29 -1.27 -36.37
C GLU A 793 -0.19 -0.72 -37.25
N LYS A 794 -0.54 0.09 -38.26
CA LYS A 794 0.41 0.76 -39.15
C LYS A 794 1.36 1.68 -38.40
N GLU A 795 0.87 2.42 -37.41
CA GLU A 795 1.67 3.41 -36.70
C GLU A 795 2.49 2.83 -35.54
N CYS A 796 2.04 1.75 -34.91
CA CYS A 796 2.61 1.27 -33.64
C CYS A 796 3.35 -0.07 -33.72
N LEU A 797 2.94 -1.02 -34.58
CA LEU A 797 3.54 -2.35 -34.58
C LEU A 797 5.04 -2.33 -34.86
N GLY A 798 5.78 -3.14 -34.11
CA GLY A 798 7.23 -3.29 -34.25
C GLY A 798 8.05 -2.14 -33.62
N LYS A 799 7.41 -1.12 -33.06
CA LYS A 799 8.09 0.04 -32.44
C LYS A 799 8.08 -0.07 -30.91
N PRO A 800 9.09 0.48 -30.21
CA PRO A 800 9.10 0.57 -28.74
C PRO A 800 8.10 1.61 -28.22
N SER A 801 7.76 2.59 -29.05
CA SER A 801 6.74 3.60 -28.76
C SER A 801 6.09 4.12 -30.03
N CYS A 802 4.89 4.70 -29.89
CA CYS A 802 4.19 5.40 -30.97
C CYS A 802 3.38 6.57 -30.42
N MET A 803 3.12 7.55 -31.29
CA MET A 803 2.23 8.67 -31.02
C MET A 803 1.05 8.60 -31.98
N LEU A 804 -0.16 8.75 -31.45
CA LEU A 804 -1.40 8.67 -32.19
C LEU A 804 -2.10 10.03 -32.12
N PRO A 805 -2.47 10.65 -33.25
CA PRO A 805 -3.33 11.83 -33.22
C PRO A 805 -4.70 11.44 -32.65
N VAL A 806 -5.33 12.34 -31.89
CA VAL A 806 -6.70 12.18 -31.39
C VAL A 806 -7.57 13.15 -32.18
N ASP A 807 -7.96 12.71 -33.37
CA ASP A 807 -8.70 13.51 -34.35
C ASP A 807 -9.62 12.59 -35.16
N HIS A 808 -10.92 12.89 -35.16
CA HIS A 808 -11.94 12.12 -35.87
C HIS A 808 -11.65 11.95 -37.38
N THR A 809 -11.00 12.92 -38.03
CA THR A 809 -10.68 12.87 -39.46
C THR A 809 -9.64 11.81 -39.78
N VAL A 810 -8.72 11.54 -38.86
CA VAL A 810 -7.68 10.52 -39.03
C VAL A 810 -8.28 9.12 -39.04
N TYR A 811 -9.25 8.86 -38.17
CA TYR A 811 -9.87 7.54 -38.02
C TYR A 811 -11.13 7.35 -38.86
N GLY A 812 -11.57 8.39 -39.58
CA GLY A 812 -12.79 8.37 -40.40
C GLY A 812 -14.08 8.26 -39.57
N ALA A 813 -14.15 8.95 -38.44
CA ALA A 813 -15.31 8.89 -37.54
C ALA A 813 -16.47 9.77 -38.01
N ASP A 814 -17.70 9.27 -37.80
CA ASP A 814 -18.93 10.02 -38.10
C ASP A 814 -19.11 11.16 -37.09
N ILE A 815 -19.02 12.40 -37.59
CA ILE A 815 -19.18 13.61 -36.77
C ILE A 815 -20.63 13.78 -36.26
N ASN A 816 -21.60 13.08 -36.85
CA ASN A 816 -23.00 13.10 -36.46
C ASN A 816 -23.36 12.08 -35.38
N CYS A 817 -22.36 11.40 -34.81
CA CYS A 817 -22.58 10.43 -33.77
C CYS A 817 -23.15 11.08 -32.51
N GLN A 818 -24.48 11.06 -32.39
CA GLN A 818 -25.21 11.66 -31.27
C GLN A 818 -24.96 10.84 -30.00
N SER A 819 -23.95 11.24 -29.21
CA SER A 819 -23.89 11.13 -27.74
C SER A 819 -22.48 11.25 -27.17
N THR A 820 -21.40 11.28 -27.97
CA THR A 820 -20.06 11.10 -27.41
C THR A 820 -18.99 12.02 -27.98
N THR A 821 -18.23 12.61 -27.07
CA THR A 821 -16.97 13.31 -27.30
C THR A 821 -15.99 12.33 -27.97
N GLY A 822 -15.55 12.57 -29.20
CA GLY A 822 -14.67 11.65 -29.94
C GLY A 822 -13.50 11.20 -29.07
N THR A 823 -13.43 9.90 -28.79
CA THR A 823 -12.45 9.32 -27.86
C THR A 823 -11.71 8.16 -28.52
N LEU A 824 -10.38 8.24 -28.49
CA LEU A 824 -9.48 7.19 -28.94
C LEU A 824 -9.18 6.25 -27.76
N GLY A 825 -9.63 5.01 -27.87
CA GLY A 825 -9.28 3.90 -26.97
C GLY A 825 -8.39 2.92 -27.70
N VAL A 826 -7.21 2.60 -27.15
CA VAL A 826 -6.25 1.66 -27.74
C VAL A 826 -5.68 0.76 -26.66
N GLN A 827 -5.53 -0.53 -26.94
CA GLN A 827 -4.77 -1.48 -26.11
C GLN A 827 -3.78 -2.22 -26.98
N VAL A 828 -2.53 -2.25 -26.52
CA VAL A 828 -1.45 -2.97 -27.18
C VAL A 828 -0.73 -3.88 -26.20
N ARG A 829 -0.11 -4.94 -26.72
CA ARG A 829 0.72 -5.86 -25.95
C ARG A 829 2.18 -5.73 -26.35
N CYS A 830 3.00 -5.47 -25.36
CA CYS A 830 4.44 -5.38 -25.48
C CYS A 830 5.08 -6.75 -25.23
N ARG A 831 6.14 -7.08 -25.96
CA ARG A 831 6.98 -8.26 -25.69
C ARG A 831 8.42 -7.98 -26.10
N GLY A 832 9.35 -8.81 -25.61
CA GLY A 832 10.76 -8.71 -26.00
C GLY A 832 10.91 -8.73 -27.52
N GLY A 833 11.66 -7.78 -28.08
CA GLY A 833 11.96 -7.78 -29.50
C GLY A 833 12.65 -9.09 -29.87
N LYS A 834 12.13 -9.85 -30.84
CA LYS A 834 12.89 -10.97 -31.39
C LYS A 834 14.23 -10.39 -31.84
N LYS A 835 15.33 -10.76 -31.18
CA LYS A 835 16.64 -10.70 -31.84
C LYS A 835 16.47 -11.57 -33.07
N GLY A 836 16.40 -10.94 -34.25
CA GLY A 836 16.31 -11.66 -35.51
C GLY A 836 17.42 -12.71 -35.54
N ALA A 837 17.01 -13.94 -35.86
CA ALA A 837 17.92 -15.04 -36.15
C ALA A 837 18.83 -14.70 -37.33
#